data_AF-A0A2V9CH20-F1
#
_entry.id   AF-A0A2V9CH20-F1
#
_cell.length_a   1.000
_cell.length_b   1.000
_cell.length_c   1.000
_cell.angle_alpha   90.00
_cell.angle_beta   90.00
_cell.angle_gamma   90.00
#
_symmetry.space_group_name_H-M   'P 1'
#
loop_
_entity.id
_entity.type
_entity.pdbx_description
1 polymer ?
#
loop_
_entity_poly.entity_id
_entity_poly.type
_entity_poly.pdbx_seq_one_letter_code
_entity_poly.pdbx_strand_id
1 'polypeptide(L)'
;MVVTDERGRYIIPELPKANYNVWVRGYGLVDSQRVKVTPGQHLNLTAAPAPTAATAAEYYPGVYWYSMLQIPDKSLLPGTGPNGDGISPVMKTQQDWIDTIKNSCQSCHALGSQGVRRIPKAWGHFDNSVQAWTQRLQAGQAQANMLTTLNQLGPKKALALFADWTDRIAAGELPSTKPQRPQGVERNVVISMWEWSTPKAYLHDEISTDKRNPRVNANGLIYGSPEESTDMVPVLNPITNEASQIKHPYRDPNTPSSLDYPHGHSPYWGDQPIWDGHTTIHNPIIDEKGRVWFTARIRGPQNPAYCKADSDLPSAKVAPLDVSARQLSMYDPKTGKFVLIDTCFSTQHLYFGHDANNTLWTSAGGLESGVVGWLNTKMYLVAGDAKKSQGWTPLIIDTNGNGKRDAYVDASQPLDPKKDKRIMAAFYGVQPSPVDDSIWGQSMDVGFSHMNQPGYIVRLVPGPNPPETALVEIYQPPDIGFGPRGIDLDTNGVVWTALASGHLASFDRRKCKGPLNGLAAATGKQCPEGWTLYQFPGPQFKDVTDPGSADHAYFVWVDRYNTLGLGANVQIAESNGNEALLALVDGKFVNIHIPYPMGFFSKNVDGRIDDPDAGWKGKGLWTTTGTRTAFHNEGGTAARPKLYKVQMRTDPLAH
;
A
#
# COMPACT_ATOMS: atom_id res chain seq x y z
N MET A 1 18.10 6.21 14.20
CA MET A 1 17.50 7.51 14.61
C MET A 1 16.77 7.30 15.92
N VAL A 2 16.79 8.32 16.77
CA VAL A 2 16.08 8.33 18.06
C VAL A 2 15.50 9.71 18.28
N VAL A 3 14.51 9.81 19.16
CA VAL A 3 13.90 11.09 19.54
C VAL A 3 14.36 11.49 20.94
N THR A 4 14.55 12.79 21.16
CA THR A 4 14.91 13.33 22.47
C THR A 4 13.71 13.36 23.41
N ASP A 5 13.96 13.33 24.73
CA ASP A 5 12.94 13.67 25.71
C ASP A 5 12.64 15.19 25.77
N GLU A 6 11.76 15.60 26.68
CA GLU A 6 11.41 17.03 26.91
C GLU A 6 12.60 17.91 27.31
N ARG A 7 13.67 17.31 27.84
CA ARG A 7 14.88 18.02 28.27
C ARG A 7 15.98 17.98 27.21
N GLY A 8 15.70 17.44 26.02
CA GLY A 8 16.67 17.30 24.95
C GLY A 8 17.67 16.14 25.14
N ARG A 9 17.42 15.23 26.10
CA ARG A 9 18.29 14.07 26.36
C ARG A 9 17.92 12.91 25.43
N TYR A 10 18.91 12.10 25.05
CA TYR A 10 18.70 10.95 24.18
C TYR A 10 19.78 9.89 24.41
N ILE A 11 19.45 8.65 24.06
CA ILE A 11 20.42 7.56 23.87
C ILE A 11 20.17 6.92 22.50
N ILE A 12 21.24 6.66 21.75
CA ILE A 12 21.22 5.84 20.53
C ILE A 12 21.66 4.43 20.92
N PRO A 13 20.73 3.46 20.99
CA PRO A 13 21.06 2.09 21.39
C PRO A 13 21.70 1.31 20.23
N GLU A 14 22.44 0.25 20.58
CA GLU A 14 22.76 -0.87 19.68
C GLU A 14 23.50 -0.51 18.38
N LEU A 15 24.39 0.48 18.41
CA LEU A 15 25.28 0.79 17.27
C LEU A 15 26.45 -0.20 17.17
N PRO A 16 26.69 -0.79 15.98
CA PRO A 16 27.92 -1.51 15.70
C PRO A 16 29.19 -0.69 15.96
N LYS A 17 30.33 -1.35 16.11
CA LYS A 17 31.62 -0.66 16.27
C LYS A 17 32.04 -0.02 14.93
N ALA A 18 31.77 1.27 14.78
CA ALA A 18 32.19 2.08 13.64
C ALA A 18 32.32 3.57 14.00
N ASN A 19 32.74 4.39 13.04
CA ASN A 19 32.67 5.84 13.14
C ASN A 19 31.33 6.34 12.56
N TYR A 20 30.64 7.20 13.30
CA TYR A 20 29.33 7.72 12.92
C TYR A 20 29.36 9.23 12.77
N ASN A 21 28.54 9.75 11.86
CA ASN A 21 28.14 11.16 11.85
C ASN A 21 26.80 11.27 12.58
N VAL A 22 26.73 12.11 13.60
CA VAL A 22 25.50 12.36 14.36
C VAL A 22 25.16 13.83 14.30
N TRP A 23 23.88 14.15 14.07
CA TRP A 23 23.34 15.50 13.99
C TRP A 23 21.88 15.51 14.43
N VAL A 24 21.33 16.70 14.63
CA VAL A 24 19.94 16.94 15.00
C VAL A 24 19.15 17.40 13.78
N ARG A 25 17.96 16.83 13.59
CA ARG A 25 16.95 17.23 12.62
C ARG A 25 15.58 17.30 13.32
N GLY A 26 14.72 18.21 12.90
CA GLY A 26 13.34 18.26 13.36
C GLY A 26 12.54 19.39 12.74
N TYR A 27 11.23 19.36 12.93
CA TYR A 27 10.33 20.39 12.39
C TYR A 27 10.59 21.75 13.04
N GLY A 28 10.68 22.80 12.23
CA GLY A 28 11.10 24.14 12.67
C GLY A 28 12.62 24.30 12.84
N LEU A 29 13.41 23.29 12.49
CA LEU A 29 14.88 23.29 12.52
C LEU A 29 15.44 23.12 11.11
N VAL A 30 16.75 23.30 11.00
CA VAL A 30 17.58 22.76 9.91
C VAL A 30 18.54 21.73 10.49
N ASP A 31 19.14 20.90 9.62
CA ASP A 31 20.18 19.97 10.05
C ASP A 31 21.30 20.71 10.82
N SER A 32 21.61 20.24 12.02
CA SER A 32 22.74 20.76 12.78
C SER A 32 24.07 20.36 12.15
N GLN A 33 25.16 20.96 12.63
CA GLN A 33 26.51 20.48 12.31
C GLN A 33 26.63 19.00 12.69
N ARG A 34 27.22 18.21 11.78
CA ARG A 34 27.52 16.79 11.99
C ARG A 34 28.77 16.64 12.86
N VAL A 35 28.67 15.80 13.88
CA VAL A 35 29.78 15.46 14.77
C VAL A 35 30.18 14.01 14.55
N LYS A 36 31.48 13.75 14.40
CA LYS A 36 32.03 12.40 14.29
C LYS A 36 32.18 11.80 15.68
N VAL A 37 31.63 10.61 15.90
CA VAL A 37 31.69 9.90 17.19
C VAL A 37 31.85 8.40 17.02
N THR A 38 32.21 7.74 18.11
CA THR A 38 32.20 6.27 18.23
C THR A 38 31.28 5.84 19.38
N PRO A 39 30.75 4.60 19.38
CA PRO A 39 29.90 4.11 20.46
C PRO A 39 30.56 4.24 21.85
N GLY A 40 29.76 4.60 22.87
CA GLY A 40 30.21 4.79 24.25
C GLY A 40 30.59 6.23 24.63
N GLN A 41 30.57 7.17 23.69
CA GLN A 41 30.84 8.59 23.95
C GLN A 41 29.58 9.34 24.38
N HIS A 42 29.74 10.30 25.30
CA HIS A 42 28.72 11.31 25.61
C HIS A 42 28.81 12.45 24.60
N LEU A 43 27.67 12.83 24.01
CA LEU A 43 27.60 13.81 22.95
C LEU A 43 26.52 14.86 23.23
N ASN A 44 26.92 16.12 23.33
CA ASN A 44 26.02 17.26 23.37
C ASN A 44 25.92 17.87 21.97
N LEU A 45 24.71 17.87 21.39
CA LEU A 45 24.45 18.46 20.08
C LEU A 45 23.61 19.72 20.22
N THR A 46 23.97 20.76 19.49
CA THR A 46 23.18 21.99 19.41
C THR A 46 22.23 21.91 18.23
N ALA A 47 20.92 21.94 18.48
CA ALA A 47 19.90 22.07 17.45
C ALA A 47 20.02 23.42 16.73
N ALA A 48 19.78 23.45 15.42
CA ALA A 48 19.84 24.67 14.61
C ALA A 48 18.41 25.13 14.22
N PRO A 49 17.88 26.22 14.79
CA PRO A 49 16.58 26.77 14.37
C PRO A 49 16.59 27.15 12.89
N ALA A 50 15.48 26.90 12.20
CA ALA A 50 15.34 27.36 10.83
C ALA A 50 15.30 28.91 10.79
N PRO A 51 16.08 29.57 9.92
CA PRO A 51 16.16 31.04 9.88
C PRO A 51 14.87 31.70 9.39
N THR A 52 14.04 30.97 8.64
CA THR A 52 12.75 31.45 8.14
C THR A 52 11.71 30.33 8.13
N ALA A 53 10.43 30.70 8.05
CA ALA A 53 9.34 29.73 7.86
C ALA A 53 9.50 28.92 6.56
N ALA A 54 10.00 29.53 5.49
CA ALA A 54 10.26 28.84 4.24
C ALA A 54 11.34 27.76 4.40
N THR A 55 12.44 28.08 5.09
CA THR A 55 13.50 27.11 5.38
C THR A 55 13.01 25.99 6.30
N ALA A 56 12.13 26.28 7.26
CA ALA A 56 11.50 25.26 8.10
C ALA A 56 10.60 24.32 7.30
N ALA A 57 9.81 24.87 6.37
CA ALA A 57 8.85 24.11 5.57
C ALA A 57 9.51 23.10 4.62
N GLU A 58 10.77 23.32 4.24
CA GLU A 58 11.53 22.37 3.43
C GLU A 58 11.69 21.01 4.12
N TYR A 59 11.62 20.96 5.46
CA TYR A 59 11.69 19.72 6.26
C TYR A 59 10.32 19.15 6.62
N TYR A 60 9.21 19.76 6.15
CA TYR A 60 7.88 19.23 6.42
C TYR A 60 7.63 17.98 5.58
N PRO A 61 6.85 17.01 6.08
CA PRO A 61 6.41 15.88 5.29
C PRO A 61 5.71 16.33 4.01
N GLY A 62 5.83 15.54 2.95
CA GLY A 62 5.23 15.84 1.65
C GLY A 62 3.75 16.25 1.73
N VAL A 63 2.94 15.63 2.59
CA VAL A 63 1.50 15.91 2.68
C VAL A 63 1.17 17.38 2.95
N TYR A 64 2.00 18.11 3.70
CA TYR A 64 1.78 19.54 3.99
C TYR A 64 1.89 20.41 2.73
N TRP A 65 2.77 20.02 1.81
CA TRP A 65 2.89 20.66 0.50
C TRP A 65 1.79 20.20 -0.43
N TYR A 66 1.46 18.90 -0.41
CA TYR A 66 0.38 18.31 -1.20
C TYR A 66 -1.00 18.90 -0.86
N SER A 67 -1.27 19.22 0.41
CA SER A 67 -2.55 19.80 0.85
C SER A 67 -2.81 21.22 0.31
N MET A 68 -1.80 21.86 -0.29
CA MET A 68 -1.95 23.14 -0.99
C MET A 68 -2.51 22.99 -2.41
N LEU A 69 -2.58 21.76 -2.93
CA LEU A 69 -3.20 21.47 -4.22
C LEU A 69 -4.69 21.81 -4.14
N GLN A 70 -5.16 22.62 -5.10
CA GLN A 70 -6.57 22.96 -5.20
C GLN A 70 -7.38 21.76 -5.70
N ILE A 71 -8.55 21.57 -5.12
CA ILE A 71 -9.52 20.56 -5.55
C ILE A 71 -10.66 21.28 -6.27
N PRO A 72 -11.18 20.78 -7.40
CA PRO A 72 -12.32 21.39 -8.07
C PRO A 72 -13.49 21.62 -7.12
N ASP A 73 -14.09 22.80 -7.22
CA ASP A 73 -15.28 23.15 -6.44
C ASP A 73 -16.45 22.22 -6.79
N LYS A 74 -17.31 21.95 -5.80
CA LYS A 74 -18.49 21.07 -5.98
C LYS A 74 -19.42 21.55 -7.11
N SER A 75 -19.46 22.85 -7.42
CA SER A 75 -20.26 23.43 -8.51
C SER A 75 -19.75 23.10 -9.93
N LEU A 76 -18.50 22.62 -10.06
CA LEU A 76 -17.92 22.18 -11.34
C LEU A 76 -18.18 20.69 -11.63
N LEU A 77 -19.00 20.04 -10.81
CA LEU A 77 -19.22 18.60 -10.85
C LEU A 77 -20.73 18.31 -10.95
N PRO A 78 -21.17 17.31 -11.73
CA PRO A 78 -20.35 16.38 -12.52
C PRO A 78 -19.62 17.07 -13.69
N GLY A 79 -18.44 16.56 -14.04
CA GLY A 79 -17.63 17.15 -15.12
C GLY A 79 -18.35 17.15 -16.47
N THR A 80 -18.09 18.18 -17.29
CA THR A 80 -18.75 18.39 -18.59
C THR A 80 -17.86 18.10 -19.79
N GLY A 81 -16.66 17.56 -19.55
CA GLY A 81 -15.74 17.08 -20.58
C GLY A 81 -14.86 18.17 -21.18
N PRO A 82 -14.03 17.83 -22.18
CA PRO A 82 -13.00 18.72 -22.71
C PRO A 82 -13.53 20.01 -23.35
N ASN A 83 -14.77 19.98 -23.86
CA ASN A 83 -15.44 21.14 -24.46
C ASN A 83 -16.18 22.02 -23.44
N GLY A 84 -16.26 21.59 -22.17
CA GLY A 84 -16.87 22.33 -21.06
C GLY A 84 -15.81 22.78 -20.05
N ASP A 85 -15.97 22.34 -18.80
CA ASP A 85 -15.06 22.63 -17.68
C ASP A 85 -13.68 21.93 -17.76
N GLY A 86 -13.51 20.99 -18.70
CA GLY A 86 -12.27 20.23 -18.85
C GLY A 86 -12.09 19.11 -17.82
N ILE A 87 -13.11 18.79 -17.02
CA ILE A 87 -13.17 17.67 -16.09
C ILE A 87 -13.87 16.49 -16.77
N SER A 88 -13.36 15.28 -16.57
CA SER A 88 -13.99 14.08 -17.13
C SER A 88 -15.43 13.91 -16.62
N PRO A 89 -16.39 13.53 -17.48
CA PRO A 89 -17.75 13.22 -17.04
C PRO A 89 -17.85 12.04 -16.09
N VAL A 90 -16.80 11.23 -15.92
CA VAL A 90 -16.74 10.16 -14.91
C VAL A 90 -16.64 10.73 -13.50
N MET A 91 -16.04 11.92 -13.33
CA MET A 91 -15.98 12.62 -12.05
C MET A 91 -17.35 13.23 -11.75
N LYS A 92 -18.13 12.59 -10.88
CA LYS A 92 -19.48 13.02 -10.48
C LYS A 92 -19.45 13.90 -9.24
N THR A 93 -18.51 13.64 -8.34
CA THR A 93 -18.41 14.33 -7.05
C THR A 93 -16.97 14.77 -6.77
N GLN A 94 -16.82 15.64 -5.75
CA GLN A 94 -15.49 16.06 -5.29
C GLN A 94 -14.73 14.88 -4.67
N GLN A 95 -15.46 13.90 -4.13
CA GLN A 95 -14.91 12.66 -3.58
C GLN A 95 -14.23 11.82 -4.67
N ASP A 96 -14.84 11.71 -5.86
CA ASP A 96 -14.27 10.97 -6.99
C ASP A 96 -12.91 11.55 -7.41
N TRP A 97 -12.81 12.89 -7.43
CA TRP A 97 -11.56 13.58 -7.73
C TRP A 97 -10.50 13.28 -6.65
N ILE A 98 -10.87 13.41 -5.38
CA ILE A 98 -9.97 13.16 -4.23
C ILE A 98 -9.52 11.69 -4.21
N ASP A 99 -10.43 10.75 -4.43
CA ASP A 99 -10.15 9.32 -4.55
C ASP A 99 -9.14 9.07 -5.67
N THR A 100 -9.37 9.63 -6.86
CA THR A 100 -8.48 9.48 -8.01
C THR A 100 -7.07 9.98 -7.70
N ILE A 101 -6.91 11.21 -7.18
CA ILE A 101 -5.57 11.75 -6.91
C ILE A 101 -4.86 10.98 -5.79
N LYS A 102 -5.59 10.42 -4.82
CA LYS A 102 -4.99 9.68 -3.71
C LYS A 102 -4.66 8.25 -4.10
N ASN A 103 -5.64 7.51 -4.58
CA ASN A 103 -5.51 6.08 -4.86
C ASN A 103 -4.81 5.78 -6.19
N SER A 104 -4.80 6.71 -7.15
CA SER A 104 -4.17 6.50 -8.48
C SER A 104 -2.90 7.32 -8.70
N CYS A 105 -2.66 8.42 -7.96
CA CYS A 105 -1.42 9.20 -8.05
C CYS A 105 -0.56 9.09 -6.78
N GLN A 106 -1.08 9.52 -5.62
CA GLN A 106 -0.35 9.54 -4.33
C GLN A 106 -0.01 8.13 -3.82
N SER A 107 -0.70 7.09 -4.30
CA SER A 107 -0.37 5.69 -4.00
C SER A 107 0.94 5.24 -4.64
N CYS A 108 1.35 5.85 -5.75
CA CYS A 108 2.57 5.51 -6.50
C CYS A 108 3.70 6.53 -6.32
N HIS A 109 3.34 7.80 -6.18
CA HIS A 109 4.26 8.93 -6.12
C HIS A 109 4.07 9.72 -4.83
N ALA A 110 5.16 10.10 -4.16
CA ALA A 110 5.12 11.09 -3.10
C ALA A 110 4.86 12.47 -3.71
N LEU A 111 3.60 12.85 -3.97
CA LEU A 111 3.28 14.06 -4.75
C LEU A 111 3.85 15.32 -4.12
N GLY A 112 3.77 15.45 -2.79
CA GLY A 112 4.34 16.60 -2.07
C GLY A 112 5.88 16.59 -1.90
N SER A 113 6.57 15.56 -2.41
CA SER A 113 8.03 15.49 -2.37
C SER A 113 8.68 16.62 -3.17
N GLN A 114 9.91 16.96 -2.83
CA GLN A 114 10.66 18.05 -3.46
C GLN A 114 10.82 17.85 -4.98
N GLY A 115 11.10 16.61 -5.43
CA GLY A 115 11.26 16.31 -6.86
C GLY A 115 9.98 16.39 -7.69
N VAL A 116 8.80 16.37 -7.05
CA VAL A 116 7.51 16.50 -7.72
C VAL A 116 6.97 17.92 -7.64
N ARG A 117 7.00 18.56 -6.47
CA ARG A 117 6.45 19.92 -6.25
C ARG A 117 7.26 21.05 -6.92
N ARG A 118 8.35 20.74 -7.61
CA ARG A 118 9.21 21.68 -8.34
C ARG A 118 9.54 21.16 -9.72
N ILE A 119 9.60 22.04 -10.72
CA ILE A 119 10.06 21.68 -12.06
C ILE A 119 11.59 21.54 -12.10
N PRO A 120 12.13 20.39 -12.54
CA PRO A 120 13.58 20.18 -12.69
C PRO A 120 14.19 21.16 -13.69
N LYS A 121 15.24 21.88 -13.27
CA LYS A 121 16.00 22.80 -14.15
C LYS A 121 16.62 22.09 -15.37
N ALA A 122 16.89 20.79 -15.26
CA ALA A 122 17.50 19.98 -16.32
C ALA A 122 16.63 19.87 -17.58
N TRP A 123 15.31 20.08 -17.48
CA TRP A 123 14.43 20.12 -18.66
C TRP A 123 14.49 21.45 -19.42
N GLY A 124 15.21 22.46 -18.92
CA GLY A 124 15.32 23.75 -19.56
C GLY A 124 14.09 24.64 -19.34
N HIS A 125 13.77 25.45 -20.33
CA HIS A 125 12.71 26.45 -20.27
C HIS A 125 11.41 25.93 -20.91
N PHE A 126 10.28 26.31 -20.31
CA PHE A 126 8.93 26.11 -20.83
C PHE A 126 8.21 27.46 -20.80
N ASP A 127 7.28 27.68 -21.74
CA ASP A 127 6.50 28.92 -21.78
C ASP A 127 5.59 29.05 -20.55
N ASN A 128 5.16 27.92 -19.99
CA ASN A 128 4.34 27.83 -18.78
C ASN A 128 4.46 26.46 -18.10
N SER A 129 4.01 26.39 -16.84
CA SER A 129 4.07 25.16 -16.04
C SER A 129 3.14 24.04 -16.50
N VAL A 130 2.11 24.32 -17.32
CA VAL A 130 1.27 23.27 -17.91
C VAL A 130 2.06 22.43 -18.92
N GLN A 131 2.88 23.08 -19.76
CA GLN A 131 3.82 22.37 -20.64
C GLN A 131 4.83 21.55 -19.83
N ALA A 132 5.38 22.12 -18.75
CA ALA A 132 6.34 21.42 -17.88
C ALA A 132 5.73 20.17 -17.21
N TRP A 133 4.49 20.25 -16.72
CA TRP A 133 3.77 19.09 -16.19
C TRP A 133 3.44 18.05 -17.25
N THR A 134 3.12 18.48 -18.48
CA THR A 134 2.92 17.57 -19.61
C THR A 134 4.19 16.78 -19.89
N GLN A 135 5.36 17.45 -19.95
CA GLN A 135 6.66 16.79 -20.09
C GLN A 135 6.94 15.82 -18.94
N ARG A 136 6.61 16.20 -17.69
CA ARG A 136 6.80 15.31 -16.53
C ARG A 136 6.04 14.00 -16.66
N LEU A 137 4.78 14.03 -17.08
CA LEU A 137 3.96 12.83 -17.22
C LEU A 137 4.40 11.95 -18.41
N GLN A 138 5.30 12.43 -19.27
CA GLN A 138 5.91 11.65 -20.33
C GLN A 138 7.24 11.02 -19.92
N ALA A 139 7.84 11.44 -18.81
CA ALA A 139 9.17 10.99 -18.41
C ALA A 139 9.19 9.57 -17.84
N GLY A 140 10.14 8.75 -18.30
CA GLY A 140 10.34 7.38 -17.84
C GLY A 140 9.24 6.39 -18.27
N GLN A 141 9.33 5.16 -17.75
CA GLN A 141 8.55 4.01 -18.23
C GLN A 141 7.08 3.97 -17.74
N ALA A 142 6.70 4.82 -16.76
CA ALA A 142 5.33 4.82 -16.22
C ALA A 142 4.32 5.58 -17.11
N GLN A 143 4.81 6.33 -18.11
CA GLN A 143 4.08 7.22 -19.01
C GLN A 143 2.62 6.84 -19.30
N ALA A 144 2.38 5.66 -19.89
CA ALA A 144 1.05 5.25 -20.31
C ALA A 144 0.06 5.12 -19.13
N ASN A 145 0.52 4.61 -17.99
CA ASN A 145 -0.31 4.49 -16.79
C ASN A 145 -0.68 5.86 -16.23
N MET A 146 0.28 6.80 -16.19
CA MET A 146 0.01 8.16 -15.74
C MET A 146 -0.98 8.88 -16.68
N LEU A 147 -0.88 8.65 -17.99
CA LEU A 147 -1.82 9.21 -18.97
C LEU A 147 -3.24 8.67 -18.79
N THR A 148 -3.39 7.37 -18.52
CA THR A 148 -4.70 6.76 -18.23
C THR A 148 -5.38 7.46 -17.05
N THR A 149 -4.67 7.64 -15.93
CA THR A 149 -5.20 8.36 -14.76
C THR A 149 -5.48 9.83 -15.07
N LEU A 150 -4.60 10.51 -15.82
CA LEU A 150 -4.82 11.91 -16.20
C LEU A 150 -6.10 12.09 -17.04
N ASN A 151 -6.38 11.15 -17.94
CA ASN A 151 -7.60 11.16 -18.74
C ASN A 151 -8.87 11.00 -17.88
N GLN A 152 -8.79 10.25 -16.78
CA GLN A 152 -9.91 10.10 -15.85
C GLN A 152 -10.23 11.39 -15.09
N LEU A 153 -9.23 12.21 -14.77
CA LEU A 153 -9.46 13.51 -14.15
C LEU A 153 -10.00 14.53 -15.17
N GLY A 154 -9.50 14.45 -16.41
CA GLY A 154 -9.67 15.52 -17.40
C GLY A 154 -8.34 16.28 -17.55
N PRO A 155 -7.55 16.01 -18.61
CA PRO A 155 -6.16 16.46 -18.69
C PRO A 155 -6.00 17.97 -18.59
N LYS A 156 -6.88 18.74 -19.25
CA LYS A 156 -6.83 20.20 -19.26
C LYS A 156 -6.97 20.79 -17.86
N LYS A 157 -7.98 20.35 -17.09
CA LYS A 157 -8.21 20.89 -15.74
C LYS A 157 -7.16 20.37 -14.75
N ALA A 158 -6.82 19.09 -14.80
CA ALA A 158 -5.83 18.49 -13.91
C ALA A 158 -4.45 19.15 -14.06
N LEU A 159 -3.95 19.30 -15.29
CA LEU A 159 -2.66 19.95 -15.55
C LEU A 159 -2.65 21.41 -15.10
N ALA A 160 -3.76 22.14 -15.28
CA ALA A 160 -3.87 23.53 -14.82
C ALA A 160 -3.76 23.62 -13.28
N LEU A 161 -4.40 22.71 -12.55
CA LEU A 161 -4.34 22.69 -11.07
C LEU A 161 -2.95 22.29 -10.56
N PHE A 162 -2.28 21.33 -11.20
CA PHE A 162 -0.91 20.95 -10.84
C PHE A 162 0.11 22.07 -11.16
N ALA A 163 -0.07 22.75 -12.30
CA ALA A 163 0.73 23.90 -12.69
C ALA A 163 0.58 25.05 -11.69
N ASP A 164 -0.67 25.45 -11.39
CA ASP A 164 -0.98 26.48 -10.38
C ASP A 164 -0.33 26.16 -9.02
N TRP A 165 -0.47 24.91 -8.55
CA TRP A 165 0.12 24.47 -7.29
C TRP A 165 1.65 24.63 -7.27
N THR A 166 2.32 24.25 -8.36
CA THR A 166 3.78 24.37 -8.49
C THR A 166 4.23 25.83 -8.61
N ASP A 167 3.47 26.66 -9.34
CA ASP A 167 3.76 28.08 -9.54
C ASP A 167 3.59 28.87 -8.25
N ARG A 168 2.54 28.60 -7.47
CA ARG A 168 2.35 29.23 -6.15
C ARG A 168 3.46 28.87 -5.17
N ILE A 169 3.91 27.62 -5.16
CA ILE A 169 5.08 27.20 -4.36
C ILE A 169 6.35 27.94 -4.83
N ALA A 170 6.57 28.05 -6.15
CA ALA A 170 7.72 28.77 -6.70
C ALA A 170 7.68 30.28 -6.38
N ALA A 171 6.48 30.87 -6.29
CA ALA A 171 6.25 32.24 -5.86
C ALA A 171 6.39 32.44 -4.33
N GLY A 172 6.59 31.38 -3.56
CA GLY A 172 6.86 31.43 -2.12
C GLY A 172 5.64 31.18 -1.23
N GLU A 173 4.51 30.70 -1.76
CA GLU A 173 3.42 30.19 -0.90
C GLU A 173 3.92 28.98 -0.09
N LEU A 174 3.57 28.95 1.19
CA LEU A 174 3.95 27.89 2.12
C LEU A 174 2.71 27.14 2.63
N PRO A 175 2.87 25.89 3.10
CA PRO A 175 1.81 25.20 3.82
C PRO A 175 1.23 26.05 4.95
N SER A 176 -0.10 26.13 5.03
CA SER A 176 -0.80 26.90 6.06
C SER A 176 -0.71 26.26 7.46
N THR A 177 -0.45 24.95 7.50
CA THR A 177 -0.29 24.17 8.73
C THR A 177 1.15 23.71 8.89
N LYS A 178 1.54 23.40 10.13
CA LYS A 178 2.90 22.95 10.47
C LYS A 178 2.82 21.58 11.15
N PRO A 179 3.76 20.66 10.84
CA PRO A 179 3.86 19.39 11.55
C PRO A 179 4.22 19.61 13.02
N GLN A 180 3.63 18.78 13.88
CA GLN A 180 3.95 18.74 15.30
C GLN A 180 5.21 17.91 15.51
N ARG A 181 6.01 18.29 16.50
CA ARG A 181 7.13 17.46 16.95
C ARG A 181 6.59 16.28 17.76
N PRO A 182 7.29 15.13 17.80
CA PRO A 182 6.88 13.99 18.61
C PRO A 182 6.62 14.35 20.08
N GLN A 183 5.51 13.87 20.63
CA GLN A 183 5.09 14.08 22.02
C GLN A 183 4.80 12.75 22.74
N GLY A 184 4.94 12.75 24.07
CA GLY A 184 4.63 11.57 24.88
C GLY A 184 5.35 10.31 24.38
N VAL A 185 4.59 9.25 24.11
CA VAL A 185 5.11 7.95 23.67
C VAL A 185 5.77 7.98 22.30
N GLU A 186 5.45 8.95 21.42
CA GLU A 186 6.08 9.10 20.10
C GLU A 186 7.59 9.33 20.20
N ARG A 187 8.09 9.80 21.36
CA ARG A 187 9.52 10.00 21.63
C ARG A 187 10.27 8.71 21.95
N ASN A 188 9.55 7.62 22.16
CA ASN A 188 10.12 6.33 22.48
C ASN A 188 10.49 5.54 21.22
N VAL A 189 10.37 6.11 20.03
CA VAL A 189 10.76 5.40 18.81
C VAL A 189 12.28 5.31 18.66
N VAL A 190 12.74 4.13 18.24
CA VAL A 190 14.07 3.88 17.70
C VAL A 190 13.89 3.36 16.27
N ILE A 191 14.61 3.95 15.32
CA ILE A 191 14.55 3.56 13.91
C ILE A 191 15.95 3.17 13.43
N SER A 192 16.13 1.91 13.05
CA SER A 192 17.32 1.42 12.35
C SER A 192 17.01 1.30 10.86
N MET A 193 17.99 1.59 10.00
CA MET A 193 17.76 1.66 8.55
C MET A 193 18.93 1.08 7.77
N TRP A 194 18.60 0.44 6.64
CA TRP A 194 19.59 -0.16 5.73
C TRP A 194 19.24 0.19 4.30
N GLU A 195 20.26 0.51 3.49
CA GLU A 195 20.12 0.49 2.04
C GLU A 195 20.28 -0.96 1.57
N TRP A 196 19.30 -1.48 0.85
CA TRP A 196 19.26 -2.92 0.55
C TRP A 196 18.90 -3.25 -0.91
N SER A 197 18.97 -2.26 -1.80
CA SER A 197 18.84 -2.44 -3.26
C SER A 197 19.69 -1.43 -4.04
N THR A 198 19.46 -1.30 -5.34
CA THR A 198 20.21 -0.41 -6.24
C THR A 198 19.53 0.96 -6.38
N PRO A 199 20.24 2.03 -6.79
CA PRO A 199 19.64 3.36 -6.99
C PRO A 199 18.56 3.43 -8.08
N LYS A 200 18.51 2.45 -8.99
CA LYS A 200 17.53 2.38 -10.09
C LYS A 200 16.29 1.55 -9.75
N ALA A 201 16.41 0.66 -8.74
CA ALA A 201 15.30 -0.15 -8.28
C ALA A 201 14.33 0.68 -7.44
N TYR A 202 13.06 0.29 -7.46
CA TYR A 202 12.11 0.65 -6.41
C TYR A 202 11.66 -0.62 -5.68
N LEU A 203 11.13 -0.47 -4.47
CA LEU A 203 10.54 -1.57 -3.71
C LEU A 203 9.08 -1.28 -3.46
N HIS A 204 8.28 -2.32 -3.36
CA HIS A 204 6.87 -2.24 -3.02
C HIS A 204 6.65 -2.65 -1.58
N ASP A 205 7.05 -3.87 -1.23
CA ASP A 205 6.83 -4.46 0.09
C ASP A 205 8.10 -5.12 0.65
N GLU A 206 8.03 -5.53 1.91
CA GLU A 206 8.96 -6.43 2.57
C GLU A 206 8.22 -7.46 3.46
N ILE A 207 8.92 -8.51 3.87
CA ILE A 207 8.42 -9.47 4.85
C ILE A 207 9.53 -9.94 5.78
N SER A 208 9.18 -10.07 7.06
CA SER A 208 10.08 -10.50 8.13
C SER A 208 9.62 -11.79 8.83
N THR A 209 8.32 -12.10 8.87
CA THR A 209 7.75 -13.29 9.56
C THR A 209 6.43 -13.77 8.95
N ASP A 210 5.93 -14.93 9.40
CA ASP A 210 4.54 -15.34 9.22
C ASP A 210 3.64 -14.48 10.10
N LYS A 211 2.67 -13.77 9.51
CA LYS A 211 1.71 -12.91 10.23
C LYS A 211 0.89 -13.68 11.26
N ARG A 212 0.69 -14.98 11.09
CA ARG A 212 -0.07 -15.83 12.03
C ARG A 212 0.72 -16.11 13.31
N ASN A 213 2.05 -16.10 13.24
CA ASN A 213 2.95 -16.30 14.37
C ASN A 213 4.22 -15.44 14.21
N PRO A 214 4.33 -14.30 14.91
CA PRO A 214 5.41 -13.32 14.70
C PRO A 214 6.79 -13.80 15.20
N ARG A 215 6.88 -15.02 15.76
CA ARG A 215 8.13 -15.64 16.20
C ARG A 215 8.78 -16.51 15.13
N VAL A 216 8.09 -16.72 14.00
CA VAL A 216 8.68 -17.40 12.85
C VAL A 216 9.81 -16.51 12.29
N ASN A 217 10.87 -17.12 11.79
CA ASN A 217 12.00 -16.40 11.21
C ASN A 217 12.67 -15.39 12.17
N ALA A 218 12.65 -15.67 13.48
CA ALA A 218 13.36 -14.88 14.48
C ALA A 218 14.85 -14.72 14.11
N ASN A 219 15.34 -13.48 14.13
CA ASN A 219 16.66 -13.03 13.69
C ASN A 219 17.01 -13.41 12.23
N GLY A 220 16.03 -13.88 11.47
CA GLY A 220 16.21 -14.37 10.12
C GLY A 220 16.26 -13.26 9.07
N LEU A 221 16.48 -13.69 7.83
CA LEU A 221 16.58 -12.81 6.67
C LEU A 221 15.24 -12.13 6.38
N ILE A 222 15.32 -10.92 5.85
CA ILE A 222 14.18 -10.12 5.43
C ILE A 222 14.20 -10.06 3.91
N TYR A 223 13.04 -10.17 3.26
CA TYR A 223 12.90 -10.26 1.80
C TYR A 223 12.01 -9.13 1.29
N GLY A 224 12.43 -8.45 0.22
CA GLY A 224 11.63 -7.38 -0.40
C GLY A 224 11.04 -7.76 -1.75
N SER A 225 10.10 -6.96 -2.23
CA SER A 225 9.50 -7.12 -3.57
C SER A 225 9.77 -5.87 -4.44
N PRO A 226 10.51 -5.98 -5.55
CA PRO A 226 10.82 -4.85 -6.44
C PRO A 226 9.70 -4.43 -7.40
N GLU A 227 8.59 -5.17 -7.44
CA GLU A 227 7.49 -5.01 -8.41
C GLU A 227 8.04 -4.87 -9.84
N GLU A 228 7.69 -3.81 -10.59
CA GLU A 228 8.07 -3.65 -12.01
C GLU A 228 9.57 -3.34 -12.20
N SER A 229 10.34 -3.04 -11.15
CA SER A 229 11.68 -2.47 -11.35
C SER A 229 12.74 -3.47 -11.77
N THR A 230 12.76 -4.67 -11.20
CA THR A 230 13.79 -5.68 -11.48
C THR A 230 13.37 -7.05 -10.99
N ASP A 231 14.00 -8.11 -11.48
CA ASP A 231 13.79 -9.49 -10.99
C ASP A 231 14.70 -9.86 -9.81
N MET A 232 15.47 -8.89 -9.30
CA MET A 232 16.40 -9.08 -8.19
C MET A 232 15.71 -8.81 -6.84
N VAL A 233 15.24 -9.86 -6.16
CA VAL A 233 14.67 -9.83 -4.81
C VAL A 233 15.74 -9.36 -3.82
N PRO A 234 15.61 -8.19 -3.17
CA PRO A 234 16.56 -7.77 -2.14
C PRO A 234 16.39 -8.60 -0.87
N VAL A 235 17.51 -8.88 -0.21
CA VAL A 235 17.56 -9.63 1.03
C VAL A 235 18.47 -8.92 2.03
N LEU A 236 17.99 -8.72 3.25
CA LEU A 236 18.80 -8.18 4.36
C LEU A 236 19.01 -9.25 5.43
N ASN A 237 20.26 -9.40 5.87
CA ASN A 237 20.57 -10.03 7.15
C ASN A 237 20.65 -8.96 8.25
N PRO A 238 19.68 -8.85 9.16
CA PRO A 238 19.65 -7.80 10.17
C PRO A 238 20.70 -8.00 11.28
N ILE A 239 21.31 -9.19 11.39
CA ILE A 239 22.35 -9.48 12.38
C ILE A 239 23.73 -9.04 11.88
N THR A 240 24.05 -9.35 10.62
CA THR A 240 25.34 -8.97 10.01
C THR A 240 25.30 -7.59 9.35
N ASN A 241 24.11 -7.01 9.14
CA ASN A 241 23.88 -5.77 8.39
C ASN A 241 24.23 -5.88 6.90
N GLU A 242 24.25 -7.10 6.35
CA GLU A 242 24.59 -7.36 4.95
C GLU A 242 23.33 -7.40 4.07
N ALA A 243 23.38 -6.66 2.96
CA ALA A 243 22.38 -6.73 1.91
C ALA A 243 22.88 -7.58 0.74
N SER A 244 22.00 -8.41 0.19
CA SER A 244 22.25 -9.26 -0.97
C SER A 244 21.01 -9.28 -1.88
N GLN A 245 21.08 -10.00 -3.00
CA GLN A 245 19.96 -10.14 -3.91
C GLN A 245 19.84 -11.57 -4.44
N ILE A 246 18.61 -11.99 -4.69
CA ILE A 246 18.27 -13.28 -5.29
C ILE A 246 17.52 -13.02 -6.59
N LYS A 247 17.98 -13.61 -7.70
CA LYS A 247 17.27 -13.50 -8.97
C LYS A 247 16.04 -14.41 -8.97
N HIS A 248 14.85 -13.82 -9.14
CA HIS A 248 13.60 -14.54 -9.31
C HIS A 248 13.52 -15.11 -10.74
N PRO A 249 13.20 -16.41 -10.92
CA PRO A 249 13.09 -17.02 -12.23
C PRO A 249 11.67 -16.90 -12.81
N TYR A 250 11.58 -16.83 -14.14
CA TYR A 250 10.35 -16.98 -14.90
C TYR A 250 10.50 -18.15 -15.90
N ARG A 251 9.38 -18.76 -16.31
CA ARG A 251 9.38 -20.00 -17.11
C ARG A 251 9.58 -19.75 -18.59
N ASP A 252 8.94 -18.70 -19.11
CA ASP A 252 8.88 -18.41 -20.54
C ASP A 252 9.84 -17.27 -20.88
N PRO A 253 10.87 -17.50 -21.72
CA PRO A 253 11.77 -16.44 -22.18
C PRO A 253 11.07 -15.24 -22.83
N ASN A 254 9.84 -15.41 -23.36
CA ASN A 254 9.03 -14.34 -23.94
C ASN A 254 8.12 -13.63 -22.92
N THR A 255 8.31 -13.89 -21.62
CA THR A 255 7.62 -13.14 -20.57
C THR A 255 7.94 -11.65 -20.75
N PRO A 256 6.95 -10.74 -20.84
CA PRO A 256 7.23 -9.33 -21.09
C PRO A 256 8.06 -8.68 -19.98
N SER A 257 8.91 -7.74 -20.35
CA SER A 257 9.74 -6.94 -19.44
C SER A 257 9.22 -5.51 -19.33
N SER A 258 9.50 -4.84 -18.20
CA SER A 258 9.38 -3.38 -18.11
C SER A 258 10.16 -2.62 -19.19
N LEU A 259 11.20 -3.22 -19.78
CA LEU A 259 11.93 -2.65 -20.91
C LEU A 259 11.06 -2.47 -22.17
N ASP A 260 9.98 -3.24 -22.30
CA ASP A 260 9.09 -3.18 -23.45
C ASP A 260 8.14 -1.97 -23.39
N TYR A 261 8.08 -1.27 -22.25
CA TYR A 261 7.22 -0.10 -22.09
C TYR A 261 7.78 1.13 -22.82
N PRO A 262 6.91 1.97 -23.40
CA PRO A 262 7.34 3.27 -23.90
C PRO A 262 7.90 4.12 -22.76
N HIS A 263 8.91 4.92 -23.06
CA HIS A 263 9.54 5.82 -22.11
C HIS A 263 9.93 7.13 -22.77
N GLY A 264 9.78 8.23 -22.02
CA GLY A 264 10.32 9.54 -22.40
C GLY A 264 11.53 9.94 -21.58
N HIS A 265 12.17 11.04 -21.99
CA HIS A 265 13.38 11.57 -21.36
C HIS A 265 13.19 11.91 -19.87
N SER A 266 13.99 11.29 -19.01
CA SER A 266 14.05 11.57 -17.58
C SER A 266 15.10 12.64 -17.25
N PRO A 267 14.79 13.65 -16.42
CA PRO A 267 15.77 14.65 -16.00
C PRO A 267 16.81 14.09 -15.01
N TYR A 268 16.60 12.87 -14.52
CA TYR A 268 17.48 12.17 -13.59
C TYR A 268 18.30 11.07 -14.29
N TRP A 269 17.71 10.39 -15.27
CA TRP A 269 18.29 9.18 -15.88
C TRP A 269 18.48 9.28 -17.40
N GLY A 270 18.14 10.43 -18.01
CA GLY A 270 18.17 10.62 -19.46
C GLY A 270 17.16 9.72 -20.17
N ASP A 271 17.54 9.25 -21.36
CA ASP A 271 16.71 8.37 -22.21
C ASP A 271 16.85 6.88 -21.85
N GLN A 272 17.61 6.55 -20.80
CA GLN A 272 17.84 5.16 -20.41
C GLN A 272 16.63 4.61 -19.63
N PRO A 273 16.01 3.50 -20.05
CA PRO A 273 15.09 2.78 -19.19
C PRO A 273 15.86 2.21 -18.00
N ILE A 274 15.29 2.32 -16.80
CA ILE A 274 15.94 1.91 -15.55
C ILE A 274 15.29 0.69 -14.90
N TRP A 275 14.10 0.31 -15.38
CA TRP A 275 13.38 -0.87 -14.90
C TRP A 275 13.41 -1.99 -15.94
N ASP A 276 13.71 -3.20 -15.49
CA ASP A 276 13.90 -4.37 -16.33
C ASP A 276 13.13 -5.62 -15.86
N GLY A 277 12.27 -5.48 -14.85
CA GLY A 277 11.53 -6.60 -14.26
C GLY A 277 10.64 -7.32 -15.28
N HIS A 278 10.73 -8.65 -15.32
CA HIS A 278 9.81 -9.53 -16.05
C HIS A 278 8.74 -10.10 -15.10
N THR A 279 9.14 -10.36 -13.86
CA THR A 279 8.38 -11.12 -12.89
C THR A 279 7.42 -10.25 -12.08
N THR A 280 7.57 -8.93 -12.09
CA THR A 280 6.67 -7.98 -11.42
C THR A 280 6.31 -8.44 -9.98
N ILE A 281 7.37 -8.68 -9.19
CA ILE A 281 7.28 -9.35 -7.88
C ILE A 281 6.50 -8.49 -6.89
N HIS A 282 5.43 -9.02 -6.31
CA HIS A 282 4.56 -8.31 -5.39
C HIS A 282 4.30 -9.12 -4.11
N ASN A 283 3.98 -8.42 -3.03
CA ASN A 283 3.58 -8.93 -1.72
C ASN A 283 4.26 -10.24 -1.28
N PRO A 284 5.49 -10.19 -0.78
CA PRO A 284 6.11 -11.36 -0.19
C PRO A 284 5.44 -11.68 1.15
N ILE A 285 5.21 -12.96 1.44
CA ILE A 285 4.79 -13.44 2.78
C ILE A 285 5.61 -14.65 3.20
N ILE A 286 5.71 -14.93 4.50
CA ILE A 286 6.39 -16.11 5.03
C ILE A 286 5.35 -17.08 5.60
N ASP A 287 5.55 -18.37 5.37
CA ASP A 287 4.74 -19.44 5.98
C ASP A 287 5.33 -19.99 7.28
N GLU A 288 4.63 -20.93 7.91
CA GLU A 288 5.02 -21.49 9.21
C GLU A 288 6.34 -22.28 9.19
N LYS A 289 6.89 -22.55 8.00
CA LYS A 289 8.16 -23.25 7.80
C LYS A 289 9.31 -22.31 7.42
N GLY A 290 9.05 -21.01 7.32
CA GLY A 290 10.03 -20.01 6.91
C GLY A 290 10.24 -19.93 5.41
N ARG A 291 9.33 -20.47 4.59
CA ARG A 291 9.40 -20.35 3.12
C ARG A 291 8.75 -19.04 2.71
N VAL A 292 9.31 -18.39 1.69
CA VAL A 292 8.88 -17.08 1.22
C VAL A 292 8.00 -17.27 -0.01
N TRP A 293 6.78 -16.77 0.04
CA TRP A 293 5.80 -16.85 -1.05
C TRP A 293 5.66 -15.47 -1.67
N PHE A 294 5.53 -15.42 -2.98
CA PHE A 294 5.37 -14.18 -3.74
C PHE A 294 4.20 -14.33 -4.71
N THR A 295 3.50 -13.21 -4.90
CA THR A 295 2.87 -12.94 -6.18
C THR A 295 3.96 -12.58 -7.18
N ALA A 296 4.01 -13.28 -8.32
CA ALA A 296 4.95 -12.97 -9.40
C ALA A 296 4.43 -13.50 -10.74
N ARG A 297 4.65 -12.75 -11.82
CA ARG A 297 4.52 -13.23 -13.19
C ARG A 297 5.57 -14.31 -13.43
N ILE A 298 5.13 -15.48 -13.88
CA ILE A 298 6.02 -16.59 -14.25
C ILE A 298 5.96 -16.89 -15.76
N ARG A 299 4.96 -16.36 -16.46
CA ARG A 299 4.70 -16.51 -17.90
C ARG A 299 3.90 -15.31 -18.43
N GLY A 300 3.73 -15.24 -19.75
CA GLY A 300 2.80 -14.29 -20.37
C GLY A 300 1.34 -14.45 -19.89
N PRO A 301 0.47 -13.45 -20.17
CA PRO A 301 -0.84 -13.35 -19.54
C PRO A 301 -1.83 -14.44 -19.99
N GLN A 302 -1.64 -15.05 -21.16
CA GLN A 302 -2.58 -16.03 -21.71
C GLN A 302 -2.65 -17.29 -20.86
N ASN A 303 -3.85 -17.64 -20.40
CA ASN A 303 -4.04 -18.83 -19.59
C ASN A 303 -4.04 -20.14 -20.41
N PRO A 304 -3.60 -21.25 -19.81
CA PRO A 304 -3.71 -22.57 -20.41
C PRO A 304 -5.17 -23.00 -20.54
N ALA A 305 -5.42 -23.98 -21.42
CA ALA A 305 -6.78 -24.45 -21.76
C ALA A 305 -7.59 -24.91 -20.54
N TYR A 306 -6.94 -25.47 -19.50
CA TYR A 306 -7.63 -25.92 -18.29
C TYR A 306 -8.18 -24.78 -17.41
N CYS A 307 -7.90 -23.52 -17.72
CA CYS A 307 -8.51 -22.36 -17.04
C CYS A 307 -9.78 -21.85 -17.74
N LYS A 308 -10.11 -22.39 -18.93
CA LYS A 308 -11.17 -21.91 -19.82
C LYS A 308 -12.41 -22.80 -19.75
N ALA A 309 -13.47 -22.40 -20.44
CA ALA A 309 -14.82 -22.96 -20.30
C ALA A 309 -14.92 -24.48 -20.54
N ASP A 310 -14.08 -25.04 -21.42
CA ASP A 310 -14.07 -26.48 -21.77
C ASP A 310 -13.35 -27.37 -20.74
N SER A 311 -12.88 -26.79 -19.63
CA SER A 311 -12.12 -27.50 -18.60
C SER A 311 -12.99 -28.37 -17.68
N ASP A 312 -12.37 -29.37 -17.09
CA ASP A 312 -12.95 -30.19 -16.02
C ASP A 312 -12.88 -29.53 -14.63
N LEU A 313 -12.09 -28.46 -14.47
CA LEU A 313 -12.00 -27.72 -13.21
C LEU A 313 -13.35 -27.04 -12.87
N PRO A 314 -13.90 -27.26 -11.66
CA PRO A 314 -15.17 -26.64 -11.26
C PRO A 314 -15.16 -25.11 -11.39
N SER A 315 -14.08 -24.44 -10.97
CA SER A 315 -13.94 -22.98 -11.09
C SER A 315 -13.95 -22.49 -12.54
N ALA A 316 -13.36 -23.24 -13.47
CA ALA A 316 -13.31 -22.85 -14.88
C ALA A 316 -14.66 -23.01 -15.58
N LYS A 317 -15.49 -23.97 -15.14
CA LYS A 317 -16.88 -24.11 -15.62
C LYS A 317 -17.78 -22.96 -15.16
N VAL A 318 -17.55 -22.49 -13.93
CA VAL A 318 -18.34 -21.40 -13.32
C VAL A 318 -17.90 -20.03 -13.85
N ALA A 319 -16.59 -19.78 -13.87
CA ALA A 319 -16.02 -18.49 -14.21
C ALA A 319 -14.72 -18.71 -15.01
N PRO A 320 -14.82 -19.03 -16.33
CA PRO A 320 -13.65 -19.25 -17.16
C PRO A 320 -12.78 -17.98 -17.24
N LEU A 321 -11.45 -18.16 -17.22
CA LEU A 321 -10.50 -17.05 -17.25
C LEU A 321 -9.53 -17.21 -18.43
N ASP A 322 -9.57 -16.26 -19.36
CA ASP A 322 -8.67 -16.25 -20.52
C ASP A 322 -7.26 -15.78 -20.17
N VAL A 323 -7.11 -14.96 -19.12
CA VAL A 323 -5.84 -14.35 -18.75
C VAL A 323 -5.57 -14.38 -17.25
N SER A 324 -4.27 -14.43 -16.90
CA SER A 324 -3.73 -14.22 -15.55
C SER A 324 -2.44 -13.41 -15.66
N ALA A 325 -2.39 -12.23 -15.04
CA ALA A 325 -1.28 -11.30 -15.18
C ALA A 325 -0.06 -11.64 -14.29
N ARG A 326 -0.32 -11.98 -13.02
CA ARG A 326 0.67 -12.47 -12.04
C ARG A 326 0.18 -13.78 -11.44
N GLN A 327 1.08 -14.74 -11.25
CA GLN A 327 0.83 -16.04 -10.64
C GLN A 327 1.53 -16.14 -9.27
N LEU A 328 1.70 -17.35 -8.74
CA LEU A 328 2.36 -17.58 -7.46
C LEU A 328 3.77 -18.15 -7.66
N SER A 329 4.64 -17.88 -6.69
CA SER A 329 5.93 -18.54 -6.57
C SER A 329 6.33 -18.69 -5.10
N MET A 330 7.18 -19.66 -4.81
CA MET A 330 7.69 -19.93 -3.47
C MET A 330 9.20 -20.11 -3.52
N TYR A 331 9.94 -19.40 -2.68
CA TYR A 331 11.36 -19.58 -2.42
C TYR A 331 11.54 -20.32 -1.09
N ASP A 332 12.37 -21.35 -1.10
CA ASP A 332 12.81 -22.03 0.13
C ASP A 332 14.23 -21.61 0.49
N PRO A 333 14.43 -20.77 1.53
CA PRO A 333 15.75 -20.32 1.95
C PRO A 333 16.70 -21.46 2.36
N LYS A 334 16.18 -22.63 2.76
CA LYS A 334 17.02 -23.76 3.17
C LYS A 334 17.67 -24.44 1.97
N THR A 335 17.01 -24.44 0.82
CA THR A 335 17.51 -25.11 -0.39
C THR A 335 17.99 -24.12 -1.46
N GLY A 336 17.65 -22.84 -1.32
CA GLY A 336 17.97 -21.81 -2.29
C GLY A 336 17.17 -21.91 -3.59
N LYS A 337 16.04 -22.64 -3.60
CA LYS A 337 15.27 -22.96 -4.81
C LYS A 337 13.94 -22.23 -4.86
N PHE A 338 13.58 -21.79 -6.06
CA PHE A 338 12.23 -21.34 -6.40
C PHE A 338 11.37 -22.49 -6.93
N VAL A 339 10.10 -22.43 -6.58
CA VAL A 339 9.01 -23.18 -7.19
C VAL A 339 8.05 -22.17 -7.82
N LEU A 340 7.78 -22.31 -9.11
CA LEU A 340 6.88 -21.44 -9.87
C LEU A 340 5.53 -22.15 -9.99
N ILE A 341 4.44 -21.49 -9.59
CA ILE A 341 3.12 -22.09 -9.40
C ILE A 341 2.13 -21.43 -10.36
N ASP A 342 1.61 -22.19 -11.32
CA ASP A 342 0.80 -21.66 -12.42
C ASP A 342 -0.68 -21.57 -12.06
N THR A 343 -1.10 -20.39 -11.58
CA THR A 343 -2.49 -20.10 -11.24
C THR A 343 -3.27 -19.54 -12.44
N CYS A 344 -4.53 -19.95 -12.57
CA CYS A 344 -5.47 -19.48 -13.58
C CYS A 344 -6.00 -18.07 -13.31
N PHE A 345 -5.96 -17.61 -12.07
CA PHE A 345 -6.38 -16.27 -11.66
C PHE A 345 -5.15 -15.37 -11.47
N SER A 346 -5.34 -14.07 -11.71
CA SER A 346 -4.35 -13.04 -11.37
C SER A 346 -4.22 -12.92 -9.86
N THR A 347 -3.01 -12.64 -9.40
CA THR A 347 -2.67 -12.48 -7.97
C THR A 347 -2.07 -11.10 -7.69
N GLN A 348 -2.30 -10.56 -6.49
CA GLN A 348 -1.66 -9.33 -6.00
C GLN A 348 -1.23 -9.49 -4.54
N HIS A 349 -2.11 -9.25 -3.57
CA HIS A 349 -1.83 -9.57 -2.16
C HIS A 349 -2.20 -11.03 -1.88
N LEU A 350 -1.49 -11.68 -0.96
CA LEU A 350 -1.71 -13.05 -0.52
C LEU A 350 -1.58 -13.17 0.99
N TYR A 351 -2.45 -13.98 1.60
CA TYR A 351 -2.39 -14.30 3.03
C TYR A 351 -2.86 -15.73 3.30
N PHE A 352 -2.21 -16.40 4.24
CA PHE A 352 -2.56 -17.75 4.66
C PHE A 352 -3.80 -17.74 5.56
N GLY A 353 -4.72 -18.65 5.30
CA GLY A 353 -5.81 -18.99 6.19
C GLY A 353 -5.33 -19.71 7.46
N HIS A 354 -6.25 -19.81 8.41
CA HIS A 354 -6.09 -20.56 9.66
C HIS A 354 -6.64 -22.00 9.57
N ASP A 355 -6.94 -22.48 8.35
CA ASP A 355 -7.51 -23.80 8.09
C ASP A 355 -6.47 -24.93 8.05
N ALA A 356 -6.94 -26.18 8.03
CA ALA A 356 -6.10 -27.38 8.02
C ALA A 356 -5.26 -27.59 6.74
N ASN A 357 -5.52 -26.81 5.68
CA ASN A 357 -4.83 -26.87 4.40
C ASN A 357 -3.77 -25.77 4.26
N ASN A 358 -3.67 -24.84 5.23
CA ASN A 358 -2.94 -23.59 5.08
C ASN A 358 -3.31 -22.93 3.75
N THR A 359 -4.61 -22.80 3.46
CA THR A 359 -5.06 -22.25 2.17
C THR A 359 -4.49 -20.84 1.99
N LEU A 360 -3.81 -20.62 0.87
CA LEU A 360 -3.28 -19.32 0.49
C LEU A 360 -4.33 -18.58 -0.34
N TRP A 361 -4.94 -17.56 0.24
CA TRP A 361 -5.94 -16.72 -0.43
C TRP A 361 -5.26 -15.54 -1.11
N THR A 362 -5.72 -15.20 -2.31
CA THR A 362 -5.12 -14.14 -3.12
C THR A 362 -6.15 -13.12 -3.55
N SER A 363 -5.74 -11.87 -3.54
CA SER A 363 -6.43 -10.78 -4.22
C SER A 363 -5.97 -10.73 -5.69
N ALA A 364 -6.71 -10.02 -6.55
CA ALA A 364 -6.37 -9.89 -7.96
C ALA A 364 -5.80 -8.52 -8.33
N GLY A 365 -5.86 -7.55 -7.40
CA GLY A 365 -5.23 -6.24 -7.59
C GLY A 365 -6.02 -5.20 -8.36
N GLY A 366 -6.95 -5.65 -9.18
CA GLY A 366 -7.87 -4.85 -9.95
C GLY A 366 -9.14 -5.64 -10.25
N LEU A 367 -10.20 -4.91 -10.56
CA LEU A 367 -11.57 -5.44 -10.61
C LEU A 367 -11.82 -6.30 -11.86
N GLU A 368 -10.94 -6.20 -12.86
CA GLU A 368 -11.04 -6.88 -14.15
C GLU A 368 -11.12 -8.41 -14.03
N SER A 369 -10.54 -9.00 -12.99
CA SER A 369 -10.61 -10.46 -12.78
C SER A 369 -12.01 -10.94 -12.40
N GLY A 370 -12.79 -10.13 -11.67
CA GLY A 370 -14.13 -10.47 -11.18
C GLY A 370 -14.22 -11.74 -10.31
N VAL A 371 -13.09 -12.21 -9.75
CA VAL A 371 -13.00 -13.46 -8.96
C VAL A 371 -12.04 -13.32 -7.78
N VAL A 372 -12.14 -14.24 -6.82
CA VAL A 372 -11.15 -14.45 -5.75
C VAL A 372 -10.60 -15.86 -5.86
N GLY A 373 -9.27 -15.96 -5.89
CA GLY A 373 -8.54 -17.22 -6.05
C GLY A 373 -7.86 -17.69 -4.77
N TRP A 374 -7.57 -18.98 -4.72
CA TRP A 374 -6.82 -19.61 -3.63
C TRP A 374 -5.97 -20.79 -4.10
N LEU A 375 -4.99 -21.15 -3.29
CA LEU A 375 -4.17 -22.34 -3.42
C LEU A 375 -4.24 -23.18 -2.13
N ASN A 376 -4.64 -24.44 -2.24
CA ASN A 376 -4.42 -25.45 -1.19
C ASN A 376 -2.92 -25.78 -1.14
N THR A 377 -2.20 -25.09 -0.26
CA THR A 377 -0.73 -25.20 -0.20
C THR A 377 -0.29 -26.57 0.27
N LYS A 378 -1.00 -27.20 1.21
CA LYS A 378 -0.71 -28.56 1.66
C LYS A 378 -0.78 -29.58 0.53
N MET A 379 -1.84 -29.54 -0.29
CA MET A 379 -1.97 -30.41 -1.46
C MET A 379 -0.86 -30.13 -2.46
N TYR A 380 -0.58 -28.85 -2.75
CA TYR A 380 0.45 -28.46 -3.69
C TYR A 380 1.84 -28.96 -3.27
N LEU A 381 2.20 -28.80 -2.00
CA LEU A 381 3.50 -29.20 -1.47
C LEU A 381 3.72 -30.72 -1.45
N VAL A 382 2.64 -31.51 -1.44
CA VAL A 382 2.70 -32.97 -1.54
C VAL A 382 2.73 -33.44 -2.99
N ALA A 383 1.85 -32.90 -3.84
CA ALA A 383 1.62 -33.41 -5.18
C ALA A 383 2.43 -32.69 -6.29
N GLY A 384 2.85 -31.45 -6.05
CA GLY A 384 3.45 -30.58 -7.08
C GLY A 384 2.47 -30.13 -8.17
N ASP A 385 1.18 -30.46 -8.05
CA ASP A 385 0.17 -30.24 -9.10
C ASP A 385 -0.59 -28.93 -8.85
N ALA A 386 -0.22 -27.87 -9.57
CA ALA A 386 -0.88 -26.57 -9.48
C ALA A 386 -2.34 -26.63 -9.96
N LYS A 387 -2.66 -27.44 -10.98
CA LYS A 387 -4.03 -27.55 -11.54
C LYS A 387 -4.98 -28.08 -10.47
N LYS A 388 -4.59 -29.14 -9.76
CA LYS A 388 -5.43 -29.77 -8.72
C LYS A 388 -5.50 -28.98 -7.42
N SER A 389 -4.48 -28.17 -7.14
CA SER A 389 -4.36 -27.49 -5.84
C SER A 389 -4.96 -26.10 -5.80
N GLN A 390 -5.52 -25.59 -6.90
CA GLN A 390 -6.04 -24.23 -6.99
C GLN A 390 -7.56 -24.20 -7.19
N GLY A 391 -8.16 -23.06 -6.86
CA GLY A 391 -9.55 -22.76 -7.20
C GLY A 391 -9.81 -21.26 -7.18
N TRP A 392 -10.92 -20.84 -7.78
CA TRP A 392 -11.43 -19.48 -7.73
C TRP A 392 -12.96 -19.46 -7.79
N THR A 393 -13.55 -18.35 -7.37
CA THR A 393 -15.00 -18.13 -7.40
C THR A 393 -15.33 -16.69 -7.80
N PRO A 394 -16.40 -16.45 -8.59
CA PRO A 394 -16.97 -15.12 -8.74
C PRO A 394 -17.58 -14.63 -7.41
N LEU A 395 -17.79 -13.32 -7.32
CA LEU A 395 -18.41 -12.67 -6.17
C LEU A 395 -19.92 -12.51 -6.40
N ILE A 396 -20.73 -13.25 -5.64
CA ILE A 396 -22.18 -13.35 -5.81
C ILE A 396 -22.89 -13.02 -4.50
N ILE A 397 -23.78 -12.03 -4.54
CA ILE A 397 -24.59 -11.60 -3.41
C ILE A 397 -25.90 -12.41 -3.43
N ASP A 398 -26.29 -12.92 -2.25
CA ASP A 398 -27.58 -13.56 -2.00
C ASP A 398 -28.70 -12.51 -2.03
N THR A 399 -29.08 -12.06 -3.23
CA THR A 399 -30.12 -11.02 -3.39
C THR A 399 -31.53 -11.57 -3.32
N ASN A 400 -31.72 -12.89 -3.49
CA ASN A 400 -33.01 -13.53 -3.30
C ASN A 400 -33.31 -13.84 -1.81
N GLY A 401 -32.27 -13.84 -0.95
CA GLY A 401 -32.36 -13.89 0.51
C GLY A 401 -32.50 -15.31 1.09
N ASN A 402 -32.24 -16.36 0.32
CA ASN A 402 -32.49 -17.74 0.75
C ASN A 402 -31.28 -18.42 1.42
N GLY A 403 -30.14 -17.72 1.52
CA GLY A 403 -28.92 -18.19 2.17
C GLY A 403 -28.12 -19.23 1.36
N LYS A 404 -28.43 -19.42 0.08
CA LYS A 404 -27.77 -20.37 -0.81
C LYS A 404 -27.42 -19.69 -2.12
N ARG A 405 -26.24 -19.99 -2.64
CA ARG A 405 -25.89 -19.56 -3.99
C ARG A 405 -26.67 -20.40 -4.99
N ASP A 406 -27.54 -19.73 -5.75
CA ASP A 406 -28.38 -20.33 -6.77
C ASP A 406 -28.11 -19.68 -8.15
N ALA A 407 -29.10 -19.75 -9.05
CA ALA A 407 -29.06 -19.02 -10.30
C ALA A 407 -28.90 -17.51 -10.03
N TYR A 408 -27.95 -16.87 -10.71
CA TYR A 408 -27.68 -15.45 -10.58
C TYR A 408 -27.83 -14.71 -11.92
N VAL A 409 -28.06 -13.40 -11.84
CA VAL A 409 -27.88 -12.48 -12.96
C VAL A 409 -26.44 -11.96 -12.99
N ASP A 410 -25.87 -11.76 -14.18
CA ASP A 410 -24.51 -11.24 -14.30
C ASP A 410 -24.43 -9.76 -13.86
N ALA A 411 -23.22 -9.24 -13.62
CA ALA A 411 -23.00 -7.92 -13.03
C ALA A 411 -23.56 -6.77 -13.88
N SER A 412 -23.55 -6.88 -15.20
CA SER A 412 -24.13 -5.90 -16.13
C SER A 412 -25.66 -5.96 -16.24
N GLN A 413 -26.29 -7.03 -15.77
CA GLN A 413 -27.73 -7.25 -15.90
C GLN A 413 -28.51 -6.57 -14.74
N PRO A 414 -29.78 -6.17 -14.93
CA PRO A 414 -30.59 -5.67 -13.84
C PRO A 414 -30.80 -6.73 -12.75
N LEU A 415 -31.05 -6.28 -11.52
CA LEU A 415 -31.44 -7.16 -10.41
C LEU A 415 -32.73 -7.94 -10.74
N ASP A 416 -32.75 -9.22 -10.42
CA ASP A 416 -33.94 -10.09 -10.47
C ASP A 416 -34.24 -10.58 -9.04
N PRO A 417 -35.41 -10.25 -8.45
CA PRO A 417 -35.76 -10.65 -7.08
C PRO A 417 -35.77 -12.16 -6.81
N LYS A 418 -35.79 -13.00 -7.86
CA LYS A 418 -35.78 -14.47 -7.74
C LYS A 418 -34.39 -15.07 -7.88
N LYS A 419 -33.37 -14.26 -8.12
CA LYS A 419 -32.00 -14.69 -8.40
C LYS A 419 -30.99 -13.94 -7.55
N ASP A 420 -29.81 -14.54 -7.45
CA ASP A 420 -28.65 -13.88 -6.88
C ASP A 420 -28.04 -12.87 -7.85
N LYS A 421 -27.12 -12.04 -7.36
CA LYS A 421 -26.48 -11.00 -8.16
C LYS A 421 -24.97 -11.15 -8.12
N ARG A 422 -24.37 -11.39 -9.29
CA ARG A 422 -22.92 -11.20 -9.46
C ARG A 422 -22.59 -9.70 -9.40
N ILE A 423 -21.47 -9.35 -8.78
CA ILE A 423 -20.89 -7.99 -8.84
C ILE A 423 -19.55 -8.00 -9.56
N MET A 424 -19.22 -6.89 -10.24
CA MET A 424 -17.86 -6.65 -10.73
C MET A 424 -17.01 -6.06 -9.61
N ALA A 425 -16.60 -6.93 -8.70
CA ALA A 425 -15.59 -6.62 -7.72
C ALA A 425 -14.45 -7.64 -7.82
N ALA A 426 -13.27 -7.22 -7.38
CA ALA A 426 -12.19 -8.11 -7.05
C ALA A 426 -11.46 -7.50 -5.86
N PHE A 427 -10.81 -8.37 -5.10
CA PHE A 427 -10.06 -7.96 -3.93
C PHE A 427 -8.82 -7.20 -4.36
N TYR A 428 -8.58 -6.04 -3.74
CA TYR A 428 -7.29 -5.35 -3.80
C TYR A 428 -6.34 -5.93 -2.74
N GLY A 429 -6.72 -5.88 -1.47
CA GLY A 429 -6.16 -6.63 -0.36
C GLY A 429 -7.00 -7.88 -0.09
N VAL A 430 -6.44 -8.85 0.63
CA VAL A 430 -7.12 -10.09 0.98
C VAL A 430 -6.71 -10.48 2.39
N GLN A 431 -7.66 -10.89 3.21
CA GLN A 431 -7.40 -11.22 4.60
C GLN A 431 -8.35 -12.35 5.03
N PRO A 432 -7.84 -13.58 5.18
CA PRO A 432 -8.55 -14.63 5.88
C PRO A 432 -8.87 -14.18 7.31
N SER A 433 -10.11 -14.38 7.72
CA SER A 433 -10.56 -14.03 9.07
C SER A 433 -9.83 -14.87 10.12
N PRO A 434 -9.39 -14.26 11.24
CA PRO A 434 -8.81 -15.01 12.34
C PRO A 434 -9.87 -15.67 13.25
N VAL A 435 -11.16 -15.41 13.03
CA VAL A 435 -12.26 -15.85 13.94
C VAL A 435 -13.30 -16.76 13.29
N ASP A 436 -13.34 -16.83 11.96
CA ASP A 436 -14.27 -17.69 11.19
C ASP A 436 -13.68 -18.03 9.81
N ASP A 437 -14.43 -18.78 9.01
CA ASP A 437 -13.99 -19.21 7.66
C ASP A 437 -14.16 -18.13 6.57
N SER A 438 -14.49 -16.88 6.94
CA SER A 438 -14.71 -15.82 5.96
C SER A 438 -13.41 -15.21 5.48
N ILE A 439 -13.40 -14.77 4.23
CA ILE A 439 -12.27 -14.08 3.61
C ILE A 439 -12.71 -12.66 3.31
N TRP A 440 -11.97 -11.70 3.83
CA TRP A 440 -12.26 -10.30 3.63
C TRP A 440 -11.36 -9.73 2.55
N GLY A 441 -11.91 -8.79 1.81
CA GLY A 441 -11.23 -7.99 0.83
C GLY A 441 -11.95 -6.68 0.66
N GLN A 442 -11.59 -5.96 -0.38
CA GLN A 442 -12.15 -4.66 -0.69
C GLN A 442 -11.99 -4.35 -2.17
N SER A 443 -12.95 -3.59 -2.66
CA SER A 443 -13.00 -3.03 -4.01
C SER A 443 -12.88 -1.52 -3.91
N MET A 444 -12.03 -0.93 -4.73
CA MET A 444 -11.80 0.52 -4.74
C MET A 444 -12.91 1.27 -5.48
N ASP A 445 -13.02 2.57 -5.20
CA ASP A 445 -13.98 3.51 -5.79
C ASP A 445 -13.68 3.85 -7.25
N VAL A 446 -14.57 4.66 -7.86
CA VAL A 446 -14.49 5.12 -9.25
C VAL A 446 -13.11 5.65 -9.66
N GLY A 447 -12.39 6.32 -8.76
CA GLY A 447 -11.13 6.97 -9.07
C GLY A 447 -9.95 6.02 -9.33
N PHE A 448 -10.06 4.76 -8.88
CA PHE A 448 -9.12 3.70 -9.25
C PHE A 448 -9.78 2.61 -10.10
N SER A 449 -11.03 2.27 -9.84
CA SER A 449 -11.76 1.22 -10.56
C SER A 449 -12.12 1.59 -11.99
N HIS A 450 -12.25 2.88 -12.29
CA HIS A 450 -12.82 3.42 -13.53
C HIS A 450 -14.23 2.92 -13.82
N MET A 451 -14.93 2.39 -12.81
CA MET A 451 -16.30 1.93 -12.90
C MET A 451 -17.19 2.87 -12.10
N ASN A 452 -18.38 3.15 -12.62
CA ASN A 452 -19.39 3.93 -11.92
C ASN A 452 -20.05 3.09 -10.80
N GLN A 453 -19.24 2.72 -9.81
CA GLN A 453 -19.63 1.96 -8.63
C GLN A 453 -18.86 2.48 -7.42
N PRO A 454 -19.46 2.42 -6.22
CA PRO A 454 -18.77 2.79 -5.00
C PRO A 454 -17.73 1.74 -4.59
N GLY A 455 -16.81 2.14 -3.72
CA GLY A 455 -15.91 1.24 -3.04
C GLY A 455 -16.62 0.44 -1.95
N TYR A 456 -16.14 -0.79 -1.71
CA TYR A 456 -16.70 -1.70 -0.71
C TYR A 456 -15.60 -2.37 0.08
N ILE A 457 -15.87 -2.69 1.35
CA ILE A 457 -15.29 -3.91 1.94
C ILE A 457 -16.20 -5.08 1.57
N VAL A 458 -15.61 -6.24 1.30
CA VAL A 458 -16.29 -7.42 0.78
C VAL A 458 -15.94 -8.60 1.67
N ARG A 459 -16.96 -9.30 2.17
CA ARG A 459 -16.83 -10.55 2.92
C ARG A 459 -17.24 -11.70 2.03
N LEU A 460 -16.31 -12.61 1.74
CA LEU A 460 -16.56 -13.86 1.03
C LEU A 460 -16.74 -15.00 2.05
N VAL A 461 -17.80 -15.78 1.90
CA VAL A 461 -17.99 -17.04 2.63
C VAL A 461 -17.83 -18.17 1.61
N PRO A 462 -16.73 -18.94 1.66
CA PRO A 462 -16.45 -19.97 0.65
C PRO A 462 -17.52 -21.08 0.60
N GLY A 463 -17.97 -21.56 1.75
CA GLY A 463 -18.83 -22.74 1.83
C GLY A 463 -18.08 -24.05 1.48
N PRO A 464 -18.78 -25.18 1.39
CA PRO A 464 -18.16 -26.50 1.26
C PRO A 464 -17.60 -26.80 -0.14
N ASN A 465 -18.13 -26.15 -1.20
CA ASN A 465 -17.60 -26.25 -2.57
C ASN A 465 -17.47 -24.84 -3.16
N PRO A 466 -16.42 -24.08 -2.78
CA PRO A 466 -16.35 -22.65 -3.03
C PRO A 466 -16.62 -22.17 -4.45
N PRO A 467 -16.19 -22.88 -5.52
CA PRO A 467 -16.52 -22.47 -6.88
C PRO A 467 -18.03 -22.31 -7.14
N GLU A 468 -18.88 -23.10 -6.47
CA GLU A 468 -20.32 -23.16 -6.70
C GLU A 468 -21.14 -22.65 -5.52
N THR A 469 -20.59 -22.66 -4.30
CA THR A 469 -21.35 -22.34 -3.07
C THR A 469 -21.03 -20.97 -2.49
N ALA A 470 -19.96 -20.32 -2.92
CA ALA A 470 -19.51 -19.10 -2.25
C ALA A 470 -20.48 -17.94 -2.43
N LEU A 471 -20.77 -17.26 -1.33
CA LEU A 471 -21.59 -16.04 -1.28
C LEU A 471 -20.77 -14.87 -0.74
N VAL A 472 -21.15 -13.65 -1.10
CA VAL A 472 -20.52 -12.43 -0.60
C VAL A 472 -21.51 -11.47 0.03
N GLU A 473 -21.00 -10.74 1.01
CA GLU A 473 -21.61 -9.53 1.55
C GLU A 473 -20.71 -8.34 1.17
N ILE A 474 -21.31 -7.20 0.83
CA ILE A 474 -20.59 -5.95 0.56
C ILE A 474 -21.02 -4.88 1.54
N TYR A 475 -20.09 -4.00 1.92
CA TYR A 475 -20.39 -2.88 2.80
C TYR A 475 -19.70 -1.62 2.30
N GLN A 476 -20.49 -0.57 2.05
CA GLN A 476 -19.99 0.76 1.75
C GLN A 476 -19.61 1.46 3.06
N PRO A 477 -18.49 2.18 3.10
CA PRO A 477 -18.25 3.15 4.16
C PRO A 477 -19.42 4.16 4.24
N PRO A 478 -19.69 4.76 5.41
CA PRO A 478 -20.73 5.80 5.53
C PRO A 478 -20.35 7.04 4.72
N ASP A 479 -21.30 7.89 4.35
CA ASP A 479 -21.14 8.93 3.32
C ASP A 479 -19.90 9.86 3.42
N ILE A 480 -19.39 10.15 4.62
CA ILE A 480 -18.15 10.94 4.81
C ILE A 480 -16.86 10.14 4.54
N GLY A 481 -16.97 8.83 4.50
CA GLY A 481 -15.94 7.86 4.17
C GLY A 481 -16.08 7.39 2.72
N PHE A 482 -14.98 7.38 1.98
CA PHE A 482 -14.94 6.89 0.60
C PHE A 482 -13.52 6.45 0.23
N GLY A 483 -13.39 5.71 -0.87
CA GLY A 483 -12.12 5.27 -1.43
C GLY A 483 -11.37 4.27 -0.56
N PRO A 484 -11.96 3.12 -0.19
CA PRO A 484 -11.27 2.08 0.57
C PRO A 484 -10.03 1.58 -0.18
N ARG A 485 -8.88 1.59 0.51
CA ARG A 485 -7.60 1.07 0.04
C ARG A 485 -7.24 -0.20 0.81
N GLY A 486 -6.04 -0.40 1.36
CA GLY A 486 -5.69 -1.66 2.03
C GLY A 486 -6.57 -2.01 3.23
N ILE A 487 -6.66 -3.31 3.54
CA ILE A 487 -7.43 -3.84 4.69
C ILE A 487 -6.64 -4.84 5.53
N ASP A 488 -7.00 -4.92 6.81
CA ASP A 488 -6.57 -5.97 7.74
C ASP A 488 -7.62 -6.21 8.83
N LEU A 489 -7.50 -7.32 9.56
CA LEU A 489 -8.38 -7.73 10.63
C LEU A 489 -7.65 -7.83 11.96
N ASP A 490 -8.33 -7.42 13.03
CA ASP A 490 -7.91 -7.70 14.40
C ASP A 490 -8.29 -9.13 14.84
N THR A 491 -7.80 -9.57 15.99
CA THR A 491 -8.12 -10.92 16.52
C THR A 491 -9.58 -11.08 16.98
N ASN A 492 -10.40 -10.02 16.94
CA ASN A 492 -11.83 -10.06 17.25
C ASN A 492 -12.69 -10.16 15.97
N GLY A 493 -12.08 -10.14 14.78
CA GLY A 493 -12.78 -10.13 13.50
C GLY A 493 -13.28 -8.76 13.07
N VAL A 494 -12.81 -7.66 13.69
CA VAL A 494 -13.09 -6.30 13.24
C VAL A 494 -12.21 -6.00 12.04
N VAL A 495 -12.84 -5.55 10.95
CA VAL A 495 -12.18 -5.18 9.71
C VAL A 495 -11.71 -3.74 9.81
N TRP A 496 -10.50 -3.46 9.36
CA TRP A 496 -9.92 -2.13 9.30
C TRP A 496 -9.55 -1.79 7.86
N THR A 497 -9.80 -0.55 7.46
CA THR A 497 -9.45 -0.06 6.11
C THR A 497 -9.00 1.39 6.15
N ALA A 498 -7.98 1.73 5.35
CA ALA A 498 -7.68 3.12 5.03
C ALA A 498 -8.68 3.65 3.98
N LEU A 499 -9.10 4.91 4.12
CA LEU A 499 -10.04 5.58 3.21
C LEU A 499 -9.40 6.82 2.57
N ALA A 500 -9.65 7.03 1.27
CA ALA A 500 -9.23 8.24 0.55
C ALA A 500 -9.85 9.52 1.12
N SER A 501 -10.95 9.43 1.87
CA SER A 501 -11.47 10.58 2.63
C SER A 501 -10.52 11.10 3.73
N GLY A 502 -9.41 10.40 4.00
CA GLY A 502 -8.44 10.79 5.03
C GLY A 502 -8.83 10.26 6.41
N HIS A 503 -9.38 9.05 6.45
CA HIS A 503 -9.74 8.36 7.68
C HIS A 503 -9.16 6.94 7.70
N LEU A 504 -8.83 6.45 8.89
CA LEU A 504 -8.84 5.03 9.19
C LEU A 504 -10.26 4.65 9.62
N ALA A 505 -10.80 3.56 9.09
CA ALA A 505 -12.14 3.09 9.44
C ALA A 505 -12.11 1.66 9.98
N SER A 506 -12.95 1.40 11.00
CA SER A 506 -13.28 0.06 11.46
C SER A 506 -14.69 -0.34 11.02
N PHE A 507 -14.88 -1.62 10.71
CA PHE A 507 -16.18 -2.24 10.51
C PHE A 507 -16.33 -3.49 11.40
N ASP A 508 -17.31 -3.45 12.30
CA ASP A 508 -17.66 -4.56 13.18
C ASP A 508 -19.01 -5.18 12.77
N ARG A 509 -18.94 -6.29 12.02
CA ARG A 509 -20.12 -7.01 11.53
C ARG A 509 -21.04 -7.50 12.67
N ARG A 510 -20.53 -7.67 13.89
CA ARG A 510 -21.34 -8.15 15.04
C ARG A 510 -22.34 -7.09 15.51
N LYS A 511 -22.14 -5.83 15.13
CA LYS A 511 -23.07 -4.74 15.45
C LYS A 511 -24.27 -4.69 14.50
N CYS A 512 -24.21 -5.38 13.36
CA CYS A 512 -25.27 -5.37 12.36
C CYS A 512 -26.60 -5.92 12.92
N LYS A 513 -27.67 -5.15 12.79
CA LYS A 513 -29.02 -5.44 13.29
C LYS A 513 -29.99 -5.83 12.17
N GLY A 514 -29.75 -5.33 10.97
CA GLY A 514 -30.58 -5.58 9.79
C GLY A 514 -30.20 -6.86 9.02
N PRO A 515 -31.02 -7.26 8.04
CA PRO A 515 -30.66 -8.35 7.12
C PRO A 515 -29.40 -7.99 6.32
N LEU A 516 -28.55 -8.98 6.11
CA LEU A 516 -27.28 -8.86 5.37
C LEU A 516 -27.36 -9.46 3.96
N ASN A 517 -28.53 -9.97 3.59
CA ASN A 517 -28.89 -10.51 2.29
C ASN A 517 -30.20 -9.87 1.79
N GLY A 518 -30.69 -10.30 0.63
CA GLY A 518 -31.85 -9.74 -0.05
C GLY A 518 -31.51 -8.56 -0.96
N LEU A 519 -32.53 -7.99 -1.62
CA LEU A 519 -32.35 -6.96 -2.65
C LEU A 519 -31.54 -5.74 -2.18
N ALA A 520 -31.70 -5.31 -0.93
CA ALA A 520 -30.99 -4.15 -0.39
C ALA A 520 -29.49 -4.41 -0.21
N ALA A 521 -29.07 -5.67 -0.04
CA ALA A 521 -27.66 -6.04 0.17
C ALA A 521 -26.78 -5.72 -1.05
N ALA A 522 -27.37 -5.68 -2.26
CA ALA A 522 -26.68 -5.26 -3.48
C ALA A 522 -26.26 -3.78 -3.47
N THR A 523 -26.82 -2.98 -2.56
CA THR A 523 -26.36 -1.60 -2.36
C THR A 523 -25.11 -1.56 -1.51
N GLY A 524 -24.91 -2.46 -0.56
CA GLY A 524 -23.83 -2.35 0.44
C GLY A 524 -24.07 -1.29 1.53
N LYS A 525 -25.22 -0.61 1.54
CA LYS A 525 -25.55 0.41 2.55
C LYS A 525 -26.09 -0.17 3.86
N GLN A 526 -26.22 -1.49 3.95
CA GLN A 526 -26.62 -2.17 5.17
C GLN A 526 -25.55 -2.02 6.27
N CYS A 527 -25.99 -2.17 7.52
CA CYS A 527 -25.14 -2.13 8.71
C CYS A 527 -24.33 -0.82 8.90
N PRO A 528 -24.96 0.37 8.81
CA PRO A 528 -24.28 1.63 9.16
C PRO A 528 -23.72 1.63 10.60
N GLU A 529 -24.36 0.90 11.52
CA GLU A 529 -23.95 0.74 12.92
C GLU A 529 -22.64 -0.04 13.13
N GLY A 530 -22.16 -0.73 12.09
CA GLY A 530 -20.87 -1.43 12.12
C GLY A 530 -19.67 -0.49 11.99
N TRP A 531 -19.87 0.72 11.47
CA TRP A 531 -18.78 1.62 11.09
C TRP A 531 -18.32 2.56 12.22
N THR A 532 -17.02 2.84 12.25
CA THR A 532 -16.43 3.94 13.04
C THR A 532 -15.25 4.51 12.26
N LEU A 533 -15.12 5.84 12.24
CA LEU A 533 -14.10 6.56 11.46
C LEU A 533 -13.20 7.38 12.38
N TYR A 534 -11.91 7.34 12.11
CA TYR A 534 -10.86 8.06 12.81
C TYR A 534 -10.13 8.94 11.80
N GLN A 535 -10.32 10.25 11.89
CA GLN A 535 -9.69 11.20 10.97
C GLN A 535 -8.17 11.23 11.16
N PHE A 536 -7.42 11.10 10.07
CA PHE A 536 -5.97 11.18 10.13
C PHE A 536 -5.50 12.58 10.60
N PRO A 537 -4.35 12.65 11.29
CA PRO A 537 -3.88 13.89 11.94
C PRO A 537 -3.27 14.90 10.98
N GLY A 538 -2.98 14.53 9.72
CA GLY A 538 -2.45 15.44 8.71
C GLY A 538 -3.46 16.50 8.25
N PRO A 539 -3.00 17.55 7.55
CA PRO A 539 -3.86 18.65 7.10
C PRO A 539 -4.89 18.19 6.05
N GLN A 540 -6.01 18.89 5.93
CA GLN A 540 -6.96 18.74 4.82
C GLN A 540 -6.53 19.60 3.62
N PHE A 541 -6.96 19.23 2.41
CA PHE A 541 -6.85 20.12 1.24
C PHE A 541 -7.55 21.45 1.52
N LYS A 542 -6.88 22.56 1.16
CA LYS A 542 -7.33 23.92 1.49
C LYS A 542 -8.79 24.22 1.12
N ASP A 543 -9.25 23.68 0.00
CA ASP A 543 -10.56 23.99 -0.59
C ASP A 543 -11.63 22.89 -0.33
N VAL A 544 -11.34 21.93 0.55
CA VAL A 544 -12.27 20.85 0.92
C VAL A 544 -12.81 21.10 2.32
N THR A 545 -14.13 21.25 2.43
CA THR A 545 -14.82 21.52 3.70
C THR A 545 -15.33 20.26 4.40
N ASP A 546 -15.44 19.15 3.68
CA ASP A 546 -15.86 17.88 4.26
C ASP A 546 -14.80 17.39 5.27
N PRO A 547 -15.21 16.81 6.43
CA PRO A 547 -14.29 16.25 7.40
C PRO A 547 -13.34 15.23 6.76
N GLY A 548 -12.08 15.24 7.18
CA GLY A 548 -11.06 14.39 6.59
C GLY A 548 -9.67 15.00 6.63
N SER A 549 -8.77 14.41 5.85
CA SER A 549 -7.38 14.83 5.74
C SER A 549 -6.91 14.61 4.30
N ALA A 550 -5.91 15.36 3.85
CA ALA A 550 -5.16 15.09 2.62
C ALA A 550 -4.23 13.88 2.77
N ASP A 551 -4.02 13.38 4.00
CA ASP A 551 -3.34 12.12 4.26
C ASP A 551 -3.95 11.00 3.42
N HIS A 552 -3.05 10.20 2.84
CA HIS A 552 -3.37 8.94 2.19
C HIS A 552 -2.53 7.87 2.87
N ALA A 553 -3.18 6.80 3.30
CA ALA A 553 -2.52 5.60 3.76
C ALA A 553 -2.71 4.51 2.70
N TYR A 554 -1.60 3.93 2.25
CA TYR A 554 -1.64 2.94 1.17
C TYR A 554 -2.27 1.63 1.64
N PHE A 555 -2.02 1.25 2.88
CA PHE A 555 -2.55 0.06 3.49
C PHE A 555 -2.97 0.32 4.95
N VAL A 556 -3.40 -0.73 5.63
CA VAL A 556 -3.42 -0.79 7.10
C VAL A 556 -2.96 -2.18 7.53
N TRP A 557 -2.10 -2.25 8.55
CA TRP A 557 -1.69 -3.49 9.18
C TRP A 557 -2.05 -3.48 10.67
N VAL A 558 -2.61 -4.57 11.17
CA VAL A 558 -2.96 -4.75 12.59
C VAL A 558 -1.87 -5.54 13.31
N ASP A 559 -1.30 -4.92 14.33
CA ASP A 559 -0.37 -5.53 15.29
C ASP A 559 -1.11 -6.44 16.26
N ARG A 560 -1.50 -7.64 15.79
CA ARG A 560 -2.24 -8.62 16.60
C ARG A 560 -1.50 -9.05 17.86
N TYR A 561 -0.17 -8.91 17.90
CA TYR A 561 0.67 -9.56 18.89
C TYR A 561 1.62 -8.61 19.64
N ASN A 562 1.38 -7.30 19.59
CA ASN A 562 2.19 -6.30 20.28
C ASN A 562 3.67 -6.35 19.90
N THR A 563 3.94 -6.54 18.61
CA THR A 563 5.27 -6.57 18.01
C THR A 563 5.95 -5.20 18.07
N LEU A 564 5.19 -4.11 17.96
CA LEU A 564 5.71 -2.74 18.08
C LEU A 564 5.97 -2.34 19.54
N GLY A 565 5.13 -2.80 20.48
CA GLY A 565 5.20 -2.40 21.89
C GLY A 565 4.07 -1.47 22.36
N LEU A 566 3.07 -1.17 21.53
CA LEU A 566 1.93 -0.30 21.87
C LEU A 566 0.66 -1.03 22.33
N GLY A 567 0.69 -2.37 22.37
CA GLY A 567 -0.46 -3.20 22.70
C GLY A 567 -0.79 -4.20 21.60
N ALA A 568 -1.65 -5.17 21.92
CA ALA A 568 -2.19 -6.09 20.92
C ALA A 568 -3.38 -5.43 20.20
N ASN A 569 -3.60 -5.83 18.95
CA ASN A 569 -4.63 -5.28 18.05
C ASN A 569 -4.51 -3.77 17.84
N VAL A 570 -3.28 -3.25 17.72
CA VAL A 570 -3.04 -1.86 17.32
C VAL A 570 -3.04 -1.75 15.81
N GLN A 571 -3.87 -0.89 15.25
CA GLN A 571 -3.92 -0.64 13.81
C GLN A 571 -2.82 0.34 13.43
N ILE A 572 -2.13 0.07 12.33
CA ILE A 572 -1.03 0.88 11.82
C ILE A 572 -1.36 1.24 10.38
N ALA A 573 -1.69 2.50 10.14
CA ALA A 573 -1.90 3.01 8.80
C ALA A 573 -0.57 3.50 8.20
N GLU A 574 -0.19 2.96 7.04
CA GLU A 574 1.02 3.35 6.32
C GLU A 574 0.79 4.64 5.53
N SER A 575 0.86 5.78 6.24
CA SER A 575 0.61 7.12 5.69
C SER A 575 1.76 7.59 4.82
N ASN A 576 1.77 7.08 3.59
CA ASN A 576 2.86 7.21 2.63
C ASN A 576 3.17 8.67 2.25
N GLY A 577 2.17 9.56 2.27
CA GLY A 577 2.35 10.99 2.02
C GLY A 577 2.77 11.80 3.24
N ASN A 578 2.46 11.32 4.45
CA ASN A 578 2.73 12.02 5.70
C ASN A 578 4.08 11.61 6.33
N GLU A 579 4.85 10.78 5.62
CA GLU A 579 6.16 10.30 6.08
C GLU A 579 6.10 9.68 7.49
N ALA A 580 5.02 8.92 7.75
CA ALA A 580 4.73 8.36 9.05
C ALA A 580 4.03 7.00 8.99
N LEU A 581 4.22 6.23 10.06
CA LEU A 581 3.32 5.14 10.44
C LEU A 581 2.38 5.68 11.52
N LEU A 582 1.07 5.57 11.32
CA LEU A 582 0.06 6.10 12.23
C LEU A 582 -0.58 4.95 13.02
N ALA A 583 -0.19 4.79 14.29
CA ALA A 583 -0.71 3.75 15.16
C ALA A 583 -1.95 4.26 15.92
N LEU A 584 -3.09 3.57 15.82
CA LEU A 584 -4.30 3.91 16.57
C LEU A 584 -4.29 3.19 17.93
N VAL A 585 -4.15 3.95 19.02
CA VAL A 585 -4.13 3.45 20.39
C VAL A 585 -5.21 4.18 21.20
N ASP A 586 -6.13 3.43 21.78
CA ASP A 586 -7.25 3.98 22.56
C ASP A 586 -8.03 5.08 21.82
N GLY A 587 -8.22 4.91 20.50
CA GLY A 587 -8.92 5.86 19.63
C GLY A 587 -8.14 7.13 19.29
N LYS A 588 -6.86 7.21 19.63
CA LYS A 588 -5.96 8.33 19.30
C LYS A 588 -4.77 7.86 18.49
N PHE A 589 -4.31 8.70 17.56
CA PHE A 589 -3.11 8.39 16.79
C PHE A 589 -1.83 8.68 17.58
N VAL A 590 -0.92 7.72 17.56
CA VAL A 590 0.49 7.85 17.88
C VAL A 590 1.23 7.95 16.56
N ASN A 591 1.83 9.11 16.29
CA ASN A 591 2.44 9.41 15.00
C ASN A 591 3.93 9.07 15.01
N ILE A 592 4.31 8.03 14.27
CA ILE A 592 5.69 7.59 14.16
C ILE A 592 6.29 8.19 12.88
N HIS A 593 6.77 9.43 12.98
CA HIS A 593 7.42 10.12 11.86
C HIS A 593 8.82 9.56 11.56
N ILE A 594 9.13 9.43 10.27
CA ILE A 594 10.46 9.02 9.77
C ILE A 594 11.03 10.15 8.91
N PRO A 595 11.68 11.16 9.52
CA PRO A 595 12.02 12.42 8.85
C PRO A 595 13.35 12.39 8.06
N TYR A 596 14.04 11.25 8.03
CA TYR A 596 15.31 11.11 7.32
C TYR A 596 15.49 9.70 6.71
N PRO A 597 15.93 9.60 5.45
CA PRO A 597 15.91 10.71 4.48
C PRO A 597 14.47 11.21 4.27
N MET A 598 14.30 12.47 3.86
CA MET A 598 12.96 12.99 3.56
C MET A 598 12.28 12.17 2.46
N GLY A 599 10.96 12.13 2.49
CA GLY A 599 10.16 11.35 1.54
C GLY A 599 10.07 9.87 1.90
N PHE A 600 10.11 9.54 3.19
CA PHE A 600 9.67 8.22 3.65
C PHE A 600 8.24 7.96 3.15
N PHE A 601 8.04 6.83 2.49
CA PHE A 601 6.81 6.54 1.78
C PHE A 601 6.58 5.04 1.87
N SER A 602 5.82 4.57 2.84
CA SER A 602 5.61 3.13 3.05
C SER A 602 4.33 2.63 2.40
N LYS A 603 4.33 1.38 1.94
CA LYS A 603 3.14 0.68 1.43
C LYS A 603 2.78 -0.58 2.20
N ASN A 604 3.66 -1.02 3.09
CA ASN A 604 3.53 -2.24 3.84
C ASN A 604 4.17 -2.07 5.23
N VAL A 605 3.67 -2.82 6.20
CA VAL A 605 4.34 -3.04 7.48
C VAL A 605 4.24 -4.54 7.79
N ASP A 606 5.28 -5.06 8.43
CA ASP A 606 5.27 -6.36 9.09
C ASP A 606 5.81 -6.24 10.52
N GLY A 607 5.54 -7.23 11.38
CA GLY A 607 5.92 -7.18 12.80
C GLY A 607 6.47 -8.52 13.29
N ARG A 608 7.69 -8.50 13.82
CA ARG A 608 8.43 -9.70 14.25
C ARG A 608 8.88 -9.63 15.70
N ILE A 609 8.86 -10.79 16.36
CA ILE A 609 9.41 -11.02 17.69
C ILE A 609 10.60 -11.97 17.53
N ASP A 610 11.79 -11.40 17.61
CA ASP A 610 13.08 -12.08 17.56
C ASP A 610 13.41 -12.79 18.89
N ASP A 611 13.10 -12.13 20.01
CA ASP A 611 13.30 -12.64 21.36
C ASP A 611 12.21 -12.09 22.30
N PRO A 612 11.27 -12.93 22.79
CA PRO A 612 10.21 -12.47 23.68
C PRO A 612 10.70 -11.98 25.05
N ASP A 613 11.91 -12.38 25.48
CA ASP A 613 12.47 -12.09 26.80
C ASP A 613 13.38 -10.84 26.78
N ALA A 614 13.76 -10.35 25.60
CA ALA A 614 14.60 -9.14 25.42
C ALA A 614 13.82 -7.80 25.47
N GLY A 615 12.56 -7.82 25.93
CA GLY A 615 11.74 -6.62 26.05
C GLY A 615 11.51 -5.92 24.69
N TRP A 616 11.74 -4.61 24.62
CA TRP A 616 11.54 -3.85 23.37
C TRP A 616 12.58 -4.16 22.30
N LYS A 617 13.76 -4.68 22.67
CA LYS A 617 14.87 -4.96 21.75
C LYS A 617 14.60 -6.20 20.89
N GLY A 618 13.96 -7.19 21.49
CA GLY A 618 13.63 -8.46 20.85
C GLY A 618 12.41 -8.40 19.94
N LYS A 619 11.84 -7.22 19.67
CA LYS A 619 10.69 -7.07 18.78
C LYS A 619 10.71 -5.76 18.03
N GLY A 620 9.98 -5.69 16.93
CA GLY A 620 9.81 -4.46 16.17
C GLY A 620 9.01 -4.65 14.90
N LEU A 621 8.66 -3.53 14.29
CA LEU A 621 8.10 -3.49 12.96
C LEU A 621 9.19 -3.37 11.92
N TRP A 622 8.90 -3.93 10.75
CA TRP A 622 9.69 -3.80 9.55
C TRP A 622 8.83 -3.11 8.48
N THR A 623 9.49 -2.33 7.62
CA THR A 623 8.86 -1.68 6.48
C THR A 623 9.93 -1.21 5.48
N THR A 624 9.53 -0.92 4.24
CA THR A 624 10.42 -0.42 3.19
C THR A 624 9.90 0.87 2.57
N THR A 625 10.79 1.65 1.95
CA THR A 625 10.36 2.76 1.07
C THR A 625 9.70 2.22 -0.21
N GLY A 626 8.41 2.47 -0.35
CA GLY A 626 7.49 2.11 -1.43
C GLY A 626 7.37 3.10 -2.59
N THR A 627 8.13 4.21 -2.60
CA THR A 627 8.04 5.23 -3.66
C THR A 627 8.67 4.71 -4.96
N ARG A 628 7.99 4.90 -6.10
CA ARG A 628 8.53 4.52 -7.42
C ARG A 628 9.70 5.38 -7.86
N THR A 629 9.93 6.52 -7.22
CA THR A 629 10.92 7.50 -7.63
C THR A 629 11.79 7.91 -6.44
N ALA A 630 12.61 6.99 -5.91
CA ALA A 630 13.51 7.28 -4.79
C ALA A 630 14.43 8.48 -5.05
N PHE A 631 14.78 8.72 -6.32
CA PHE A 631 15.59 9.85 -6.77
C PHE A 631 14.90 11.23 -6.71
N HIS A 632 13.59 11.29 -6.42
CA HIS A 632 12.89 12.55 -6.13
C HIS A 632 13.13 13.05 -4.69
N ASN A 633 13.73 12.21 -3.85
CA ASN A 633 13.98 12.48 -2.43
C ASN A 633 15.45 12.92 -2.19
N GLU A 634 15.82 13.10 -0.92
CA GLU A 634 17.20 13.42 -0.53
C GLU A 634 18.20 12.39 -1.09
N GLY A 635 19.29 12.89 -1.68
CA GLY A 635 20.33 12.07 -2.32
C GLY A 635 20.19 11.92 -3.84
N GLY A 636 19.06 12.29 -4.43
CA GLY A 636 18.89 12.29 -5.89
C GLY A 636 19.17 10.93 -6.52
N THR A 637 19.91 10.89 -7.63
CA THR A 637 20.25 9.63 -8.35
C THR A 637 21.16 8.69 -7.56
N ALA A 638 21.73 9.12 -6.43
CA ALA A 638 22.48 8.24 -5.53
C ALA A 638 21.58 7.57 -4.47
N ALA A 639 20.34 8.04 -4.30
CA ALA A 639 19.42 7.51 -3.30
C ALA A 639 19.05 6.05 -3.62
N ARG A 640 19.10 5.20 -2.59
CA ARG A 640 18.70 3.79 -2.66
C ARG A 640 17.44 3.52 -1.83
N PRO A 641 16.60 2.57 -2.23
CA PRO A 641 15.52 2.05 -1.39
C PRO A 641 16.06 1.58 -0.04
N LYS A 642 15.27 1.83 1.01
CA LYS A 642 15.66 1.55 2.40
C LYS A 642 14.68 0.60 3.08
N LEU A 643 15.22 -0.29 3.89
CA LEU A 643 14.48 -1.04 4.90
C LEU A 643 14.59 -0.30 6.23
N TYR A 644 13.51 -0.31 7.01
CA TYR A 644 13.41 0.31 8.33
C TYR A 644 13.00 -0.74 9.36
N LYS A 645 13.68 -0.78 10.50
CA LYS A 645 13.22 -1.42 11.73
C LYS A 645 12.73 -0.33 12.68
N VAL A 646 11.49 -0.42 13.12
CA VAL A 646 10.86 0.54 14.05
C VAL A 646 10.58 -0.18 15.37
N GLN A 647 11.08 0.38 16.47
CA GLN A 647 10.91 -0.20 17.82
C GLN A 647 10.42 0.86 18.79
N MET A 648 9.59 0.47 19.76
CA MET A 648 9.15 1.34 20.85
C MET A 648 9.79 0.92 22.17
N ARG A 649 10.72 1.73 22.67
CA ARG A 649 11.31 1.55 24.01
C ARG A 649 10.39 2.07 25.12
N THR A 650 10.74 1.82 26.37
CA THR A 650 9.94 2.24 27.54
C THR A 650 9.97 3.76 27.76
N ASP A 651 11.10 4.40 27.47
CA ASP A 651 11.31 5.85 27.56
C ASP A 651 12.50 6.27 26.67
N PRO A 652 12.70 7.58 26.41
CA PRO A 652 13.76 8.04 25.49
C PRO A 652 15.22 7.76 25.91
N LEU A 653 15.45 7.20 27.09
CA LEU A 653 16.77 6.88 27.67
C LEU A 653 16.95 5.38 27.97
N ALA A 654 15.96 4.55 27.66
CA ALA A 654 16.11 3.10 27.72
C ALA A 654 17.13 2.60 26.67
N HIS A 655 18.01 1.67 27.08
CA HIS A 655 19.14 1.19 26.28
C HIS A 655 19.51 -0.26 26.50
#